data_AF-A0A538IPQ9-F1
#
_entry.id   AF-A0A538IPQ9-F1
#
_cell.length_a   1.000
_cell.length_b   1.000
_cell.length_c   1.000
_cell.angle_alpha   90.00
_cell.angle_beta   90.00
_cell.angle_gamma   90.00
#
_symmetry.space_group_name_H-M   'P 1'
#
loop_
_entity.id
_entity.type
_entity.pdbx_description
1 polymer ?
#
loop_
_entity_poly.entity_id
_entity_poly.type
_entity_poly.pdbx_seq_one_letter_code
_entity_poly.pdbx_strand_id
1 'polypeptide(L)'
;MTVVAGAALASVSSPARAASCPWLNTSKSPAERAREVVRAMTLDDKIAMVHQPDPIWTHYGVAGYIPPNPRLCIPDLMLNDAGQGVGDQEINTTAYPSAIAQASSWDRSLQRAFGRALGFEAWHKGVNVQLAPDINIARFPMNGRNSEAFGEDPYFTGQTAVAEIQGIQENPVIATVKHYALNNHEVNRMTVSSDVDERTLREIYTPAFEASVRHGHAGSVMCSYNRIHSIYACENRAMLTGILKKRLRFDGFVMSDWGGTHSTIKAAKAGLDMEMGVAPGRYFGSALKSAVQSGAVPVSRLNDMVLRILRPMFRLGIFEHPHAPEPQAYSANVETPDHIALARRVSEEGTVLLKNRGGVLPIQGTGKRIAVIGDAGGPHGTALSYNTGGSAHIPEAGTKADVVNPFQGIQQRGTADTDVVTYTDGSSMADAAAAATAADVAVVFANDAESEGNDRPDLHLSNAQNCTLVGCSKLPQNQDQLIETVAQANPNTVVVLDTGGPMLMPWLAKVKGVLQAWFPGQEDGNAIAALLFGDVNPSGKLPQTFPKSMADLPVKTKSQYPGVNDKNGIPHAVYSEKLRVGYRWYDAMRIRPLFPFGFGLSYTTFAIRHLSLKPAGHNATGATVRFDVANTGHRAGAEVPQVYVGFPASTGEPPKQLKAYARVFLAPGKSRSVALGLNRRSFAHWSLAAHGWRVSPGCYRVMVGSSSRAIARQAVIAVGAHCANARAHIPAGRARVSHQQGEDRR
;
A
#
# COMPACT_ATOMS: atom_id res chain seq x y z
N MET A 1 -24.26 12.89 -23.59
CA MET A 1 -23.77 12.14 -24.77
C MET A 1 -23.22 13.17 -25.74
N THR A 2 -21.94 13.51 -25.61
CA THR A 2 -21.25 14.42 -26.51
C THR A 2 -20.00 13.66 -26.90
N VAL A 3 -19.95 13.24 -28.16
CA VAL A 3 -18.88 12.41 -28.73
C VAL A 3 -17.64 13.28 -28.80
N VAL A 4 -16.70 13.07 -27.89
CA VAL A 4 -15.33 13.59 -28.04
C VAL A 4 -14.70 12.75 -29.14
N ALA A 5 -14.47 13.39 -30.29
CA ALA A 5 -13.79 12.80 -31.42
C ALA A 5 -12.40 12.33 -30.98
N GLY A 6 -12.17 11.02 -31.03
CA GLY A 6 -10.86 10.43 -30.80
C GLY A 6 -9.88 10.95 -31.85
N ALA A 7 -8.91 11.74 -31.42
CA ALA A 7 -7.69 11.93 -32.19
C ALA A 7 -6.96 10.58 -32.22
N ALA A 8 -7.05 9.87 -33.34
CA ALA A 8 -6.18 8.75 -33.62
C ALA A 8 -4.74 9.29 -33.70
N LEU A 9 -3.97 9.18 -32.62
CA LEU A 9 -2.52 9.33 -32.66
C LEU A 9 -1.98 8.19 -33.52
N ALA A 10 -1.71 8.50 -34.78
CA ALA A 10 -1.02 7.59 -35.67
C ALA A 10 0.40 7.37 -35.13
N SER A 11 0.62 6.23 -34.46
CA SER A 11 1.95 5.73 -34.11
C SER A 11 2.64 5.23 -35.37
N VAL A 12 3.06 6.15 -36.24
CA VAL A 12 3.91 5.81 -37.38
C VAL A 12 5.34 6.01 -36.91
N SER A 13 5.95 4.93 -36.37
CA SER A 13 7.41 4.84 -36.40
C SER A 13 7.81 5.02 -37.87
N SER A 14 8.42 6.16 -38.22
CA SER A 14 8.81 6.43 -39.60
C SER A 14 9.64 5.24 -40.11
N PRO A 15 9.38 4.70 -41.32
CA PRO A 15 10.08 3.53 -41.86
C PRO A 15 11.62 3.66 -41.80
N ALA A 16 12.13 4.89 -41.84
CA ALA A 16 13.55 5.22 -41.71
C ALA A 16 14.15 4.93 -40.32
N ARG A 17 13.37 5.07 -39.23
CA ARG A 17 13.82 4.80 -37.84
C ARG A 17 13.79 3.31 -37.51
N ALA A 18 12.87 2.55 -38.09
CA ALA A 18 12.83 1.09 -37.97
C ALA A 18 13.99 0.41 -38.74
N ALA A 19 14.45 1.02 -39.85
CA ALA A 19 15.57 0.52 -40.63
C ALA A 19 16.92 0.60 -39.90
N SER A 20 17.11 1.52 -38.94
CA SER A 20 18.35 1.68 -38.17
C SER A 20 18.40 0.91 -36.85
N CYS A 21 17.25 0.51 -36.29
CA CYS A 21 17.14 -0.16 -34.98
C CYS A 21 16.29 -1.47 -35.07
N PRO A 22 16.90 -2.63 -35.36
CA PRO A 22 16.18 -3.90 -35.62
C PRO A 22 15.31 -4.42 -34.46
N TRP A 23 15.62 -4.02 -33.22
CA TRP A 23 14.86 -4.35 -32.02
C TRP A 23 13.57 -3.52 -31.88
N LEU A 24 13.23 -2.64 -32.81
CA LEU A 24 11.90 -2.01 -32.89
C LEU A 24 10.83 -2.91 -33.53
N ASN A 25 11.21 -4.09 -34.02
CA ASN A 25 10.27 -5.07 -34.54
C ASN A 25 9.43 -5.70 -33.41
N THR A 26 8.17 -5.28 -33.31
CA THR A 26 7.20 -5.72 -32.29
C THR A 26 6.70 -7.16 -32.49
N SER A 27 7.02 -7.83 -33.60
CA SER A 27 6.74 -9.26 -33.77
C SER A 27 7.65 -10.18 -32.94
N LYS A 28 8.80 -9.66 -32.45
CA LYS A 28 9.71 -10.37 -31.55
C LYS A 28 9.28 -10.19 -30.10
N SER A 29 9.53 -11.18 -29.25
CA SER A 29 9.25 -11.04 -27.82
C SER A 29 10.10 -9.95 -27.17
N PRO A 30 9.64 -9.30 -26.09
CA PRO A 30 10.43 -8.33 -25.33
C PRO A 30 11.82 -8.84 -24.93
N ALA A 31 11.92 -10.13 -24.60
CA ALA A 31 13.18 -10.76 -24.21
C ALA A 31 14.15 -10.93 -25.40
N GLU A 32 13.66 -11.20 -26.60
CA GLU A 32 14.49 -11.28 -27.81
C GLU A 32 15.00 -9.90 -28.21
N ARG A 33 14.12 -8.90 -28.22
CA ARG A 33 14.44 -7.50 -28.52
C ARG A 33 15.50 -6.96 -27.55
N ALA A 34 15.32 -7.20 -26.24
CA ALA A 34 16.31 -6.82 -25.23
C ALA A 34 17.67 -7.49 -25.44
N ARG A 35 17.73 -8.78 -25.83
CA ARG A 35 19.00 -9.46 -26.14
C ARG A 35 19.69 -8.87 -27.38
N GLU A 36 18.94 -8.42 -28.37
CA GLU A 36 19.48 -7.76 -29.56
C GLU A 36 20.16 -6.43 -29.20
N VAL A 37 19.49 -5.60 -28.40
CA VAL A 37 20.07 -4.34 -27.91
C VAL A 37 21.35 -4.59 -27.12
N VAL A 38 21.34 -5.52 -26.15
CA VAL A 38 22.51 -5.83 -25.30
C VAL A 38 23.72 -6.30 -26.13
N ARG A 39 23.49 -6.98 -27.27
CA ARG A 39 24.56 -7.38 -28.20
C ARG A 39 25.13 -6.19 -29.00
N ALA A 40 24.32 -5.18 -29.29
CA ALA A 40 24.71 -3.98 -30.02
C ALA A 40 25.34 -2.88 -29.13
N MET A 41 25.29 -3.06 -27.81
CA MET A 41 25.84 -2.14 -26.83
C MET A 41 27.35 -2.31 -26.63
N THR A 42 28.06 -1.19 -26.58
CA THR A 42 29.41 -1.09 -26.04
C THR A 42 29.41 -1.31 -24.52
N LEU A 43 30.59 -1.36 -23.90
CA LEU A 43 30.67 -1.39 -22.43
C LEU A 43 30.09 -0.12 -21.81
N ASP A 44 30.35 1.04 -22.40
CA ASP A 44 29.88 2.33 -21.88
C ASP A 44 28.37 2.49 -21.99
N ASP A 45 27.77 2.02 -23.10
CA ASP A 45 26.30 2.00 -23.22
C ASP A 45 25.67 1.16 -22.08
N LYS A 46 26.31 0.06 -21.68
CA LYS A 46 25.81 -0.81 -20.60
C LYS A 46 25.97 -0.19 -19.23
N ILE A 47 27.09 0.49 -18.98
CA ILE A 47 27.33 1.19 -17.71
C ILE A 47 26.34 2.33 -17.54
N ALA A 48 26.10 3.13 -18.58
CA ALA A 48 25.16 4.26 -18.52
C ALA A 48 23.70 3.86 -18.18
N MET A 49 23.32 2.60 -18.44
CA MET A 49 21.97 2.10 -18.13
C MET A 49 21.77 1.64 -16.69
N VAL A 50 22.84 1.43 -15.92
CA VAL A 50 22.77 0.76 -14.60
C VAL A 50 23.03 1.70 -13.42
N HIS A 51 23.11 3.02 -13.66
CA HIS A 51 23.21 4.00 -12.59
C HIS A 51 22.63 5.35 -13.01
N GLN A 52 22.13 6.12 -12.04
CA GLN A 52 21.82 7.53 -12.24
C GLN A 52 23.11 8.34 -12.53
N PRO A 53 23.14 9.23 -13.53
CA PRO A 53 24.29 10.09 -13.80
C PRO A 53 24.41 11.22 -12.77
N ASP A 54 25.60 11.85 -12.72
CA ASP A 54 25.82 13.10 -11.99
C ASP A 54 25.77 14.30 -12.96
N PRO A 55 25.29 15.48 -12.52
CA PRO A 55 24.67 15.72 -11.21
C PRO A 55 23.28 15.06 -11.09
N ILE A 56 22.89 14.73 -9.86
CA ILE A 56 21.53 14.27 -9.56
C ILE A 56 20.57 15.46 -9.62
N TRP A 57 19.36 15.24 -10.15
CA TRP A 57 18.30 16.25 -10.27
C TRP A 57 18.57 17.32 -11.35
N THR A 58 18.97 16.88 -12.54
CA THR A 58 19.03 17.73 -13.75
C THR A 58 17.69 17.92 -14.44
N HIS A 59 16.65 17.26 -13.94
CA HIS A 59 15.31 17.22 -14.50
C HIS A 59 14.32 17.71 -13.44
N TYR A 60 13.24 18.34 -13.89
CA TYR A 60 12.20 18.83 -13.01
C TYR A 60 11.30 17.68 -12.59
N GLY A 61 10.84 17.68 -11.34
CA GLY A 61 9.74 16.79 -10.97
C GLY A 61 10.08 15.29 -10.90
N VAL A 62 11.34 14.88 -10.84
CA VAL A 62 11.70 13.44 -10.82
C VAL A 62 12.73 13.09 -9.76
N ALA A 63 12.51 11.99 -9.04
CA ALA A 63 13.48 11.42 -8.12
C ALA A 63 14.78 11.01 -8.85
N GLY A 64 14.66 10.47 -10.07
CA GLY A 64 15.80 9.90 -10.78
C GLY A 64 15.65 9.83 -12.29
N TYR A 65 16.78 9.61 -12.96
CA TYR A 65 16.90 9.64 -14.40
C TYR A 65 17.97 8.67 -14.89
N ILE A 66 17.67 7.94 -15.97
CA ILE A 66 18.65 7.20 -16.78
C ILE A 66 18.61 7.77 -18.20
N PRO A 67 19.74 8.23 -18.75
CA PRO A 67 19.74 8.94 -20.02
C PRO A 67 19.35 8.06 -21.21
N PRO A 68 18.75 8.65 -22.27
CA PRO A 68 18.43 7.91 -23.48
C PRO A 68 19.72 7.52 -24.20
N ASN A 69 19.62 6.50 -25.06
CA ASN A 69 20.67 6.15 -26.01
C ASN A 69 20.13 6.30 -27.45
N PRO A 70 20.27 7.48 -28.08
CA PRO A 70 19.71 7.73 -29.41
C PRO A 70 20.28 6.81 -30.49
N ARG A 71 21.57 6.43 -30.40
CA ARG A 71 22.23 5.51 -31.33
C ARG A 71 21.55 4.14 -31.33
N LEU A 72 21.06 3.71 -30.16
CA LEU A 72 20.38 2.43 -29.98
C LEU A 72 18.85 2.57 -29.89
N CYS A 73 18.30 3.75 -30.19
CA CYS A 73 16.88 4.05 -30.03
C CYS A 73 16.32 3.71 -28.64
N ILE A 74 17.14 3.73 -27.57
CA ILE A 74 16.69 3.45 -26.20
C ILE A 74 16.15 4.76 -25.62
N PRO A 75 14.87 4.82 -25.23
CA PRO A 75 14.33 5.97 -24.48
C PRO A 75 15.01 6.11 -23.13
N ASP A 76 14.89 7.30 -22.54
CA ASP A 76 15.23 7.56 -21.15
C ASP A 76 14.34 6.76 -20.18
N LEU A 77 14.82 6.63 -18.95
CA LEU A 77 13.97 6.27 -17.82
C LEU A 77 13.86 7.46 -16.89
N MET A 78 12.63 7.91 -16.66
CA MET A 78 12.28 8.98 -15.72
C MET A 78 11.56 8.33 -14.53
N LEU A 79 12.17 8.44 -13.35
CA LEU A 79 11.74 7.79 -12.11
C LEU A 79 11.12 8.82 -11.17
N ASN A 80 9.92 8.53 -10.66
CA ASN A 80 9.19 9.45 -9.79
C ASN A 80 8.41 8.69 -8.70
N ASP A 81 8.41 9.25 -7.49
CA ASP A 81 7.61 8.85 -6.34
C ASP A 81 6.13 9.25 -6.51
N ALA A 82 5.12 8.72 -5.86
CA ALA A 82 5.04 7.54 -5.00
C ALA A 82 3.70 6.81 -5.24
N GLY A 83 3.15 6.17 -4.21
CA GLY A 83 1.86 5.47 -4.22
C GLY A 83 0.65 6.34 -3.87
N GLN A 84 0.81 7.66 -3.72
CA GLN A 84 -0.28 8.61 -3.43
C GLN A 84 -0.56 9.59 -4.60
N GLY A 85 0.18 9.47 -5.70
CA GLY A 85 0.19 10.43 -6.82
C GLY A 85 1.58 10.53 -7.43
N VAL A 86 1.70 11.31 -8.50
CA VAL A 86 2.99 11.67 -9.11
C VAL A 86 3.64 12.78 -8.26
N GLY A 87 4.86 12.54 -7.77
CA GLY A 87 5.51 13.20 -6.64
C GLY A 87 6.68 14.13 -7.03
N ASP A 88 7.67 14.27 -6.15
CA ASP A 88 9.00 14.87 -6.41
C ASP A 88 9.04 16.30 -6.99
N GLN A 89 8.18 17.21 -6.52
CA GLN A 89 8.08 18.61 -7.01
C GLN A 89 7.46 18.75 -8.41
N GLU A 90 6.81 17.71 -8.91
CA GLU A 90 5.82 17.88 -9.98
C GLU A 90 4.72 18.89 -9.63
N ILE A 91 4.01 19.35 -10.65
CA ILE A 91 2.88 20.27 -10.50
C ILE A 91 1.72 19.78 -11.34
N ASN A 92 0.51 20.24 -11.00
CA ASN A 92 -0.73 19.91 -11.70
C ASN A 92 -0.98 18.39 -11.79
N THR A 93 -0.82 17.72 -10.65
CA THR A 93 -1.00 16.27 -10.44
C THR A 93 -1.96 16.02 -9.30
N THR A 94 -2.76 14.95 -9.41
CA THR A 94 -3.78 14.64 -8.40
C THR A 94 -3.14 14.11 -7.12
N ALA A 95 -3.52 14.66 -5.97
CA ALA A 95 -3.18 14.12 -4.66
C ALA A 95 -4.28 13.17 -4.17
N TYR A 96 -4.07 11.88 -4.39
CA TYR A 96 -5.01 10.83 -3.97
C TYR A 96 -4.92 10.60 -2.45
N PRO A 97 -5.84 9.82 -1.85
CA PRO A 97 -5.69 9.37 -0.46
C PRO A 97 -4.45 8.50 -0.26
N SER A 98 -3.88 8.45 0.95
CA SER A 98 -2.71 7.62 1.25
C SER A 98 -2.99 6.13 1.03
N ALA A 99 -1.94 5.33 0.79
CA ALA A 99 -2.08 3.92 0.44
C ALA A 99 -2.89 3.11 1.49
N ILE A 100 -2.76 3.43 2.77
CA ILE A 100 -3.57 2.80 3.82
C ILE A 100 -5.06 3.17 3.71
N ALA A 101 -5.37 4.40 3.30
CA ALA A 101 -6.73 4.86 3.02
C ALA A 101 -7.31 4.13 1.80
N GLN A 102 -6.54 4.07 0.71
CA GLN A 102 -6.91 3.33 -0.51
C GLN A 102 -7.20 1.86 -0.19
N ALA A 103 -6.31 1.20 0.54
CA ALA A 103 -6.45 -0.19 0.95
C ALA A 103 -7.70 -0.39 1.83
N SER A 104 -8.04 0.57 2.68
CA SER A 104 -9.21 0.50 3.56
C SER A 104 -10.54 0.37 2.79
N SER A 105 -10.58 0.62 1.49
CA SER A 105 -11.72 0.29 0.63
C SER A 105 -11.98 -1.21 0.47
N TRP A 106 -10.95 -2.04 0.66
CA TRP A 106 -10.94 -3.48 0.39
C TRP A 106 -11.51 -3.83 -1.00
N ASP A 107 -11.30 -2.95 -1.97
CA ASP A 107 -11.79 -3.08 -3.34
C ASP A 107 -10.63 -3.11 -4.33
N ARG A 108 -10.34 -4.31 -4.85
CA ARG A 108 -9.29 -4.49 -5.86
C ARG A 108 -9.62 -3.78 -7.18
N SER A 109 -10.90 -3.62 -7.50
CA SER A 109 -11.30 -2.89 -8.72
C SER A 109 -11.05 -1.40 -8.56
N LEU A 110 -11.34 -0.84 -7.37
CA LEU A 110 -11.00 0.55 -7.07
C LEU A 110 -9.48 0.77 -7.04
N GLN A 111 -8.72 -0.13 -6.41
CA GLN A 111 -7.26 -0.04 -6.39
C GLN A 111 -6.64 -0.09 -7.80
N ARG A 112 -7.18 -0.92 -8.69
CA ARG A 112 -6.74 -0.95 -10.10
C ARG A 112 -7.12 0.32 -10.85
N ALA A 113 -8.29 0.91 -10.57
CA ALA A 113 -8.68 2.18 -11.15
C ALA A 113 -7.73 3.31 -10.70
N PHE A 114 -7.37 3.34 -9.42
CA PHE A 114 -6.32 4.22 -8.90
C PHE A 114 -4.99 3.99 -9.63
N GLY A 115 -4.50 2.76 -9.70
CA GLY A 115 -3.25 2.45 -10.40
C GLY A 115 -3.26 2.90 -11.87
N ARG A 116 -4.41 2.76 -12.57
CA ARG A 116 -4.57 3.23 -13.95
C ARG A 116 -4.45 4.75 -14.05
N ALA A 117 -5.09 5.49 -13.14
CA ALA A 117 -5.01 6.94 -13.09
C ALA A 117 -3.59 7.42 -12.77
N LEU A 118 -2.93 6.79 -11.80
CA LEU A 118 -1.53 7.06 -11.46
C LEU A 118 -0.59 6.80 -12.65
N GLY A 119 -0.74 5.66 -13.33
CA GLY A 119 0.05 5.35 -14.53
C GLY A 119 -0.23 6.30 -15.70
N PHE A 120 -1.47 6.78 -15.83
CA PHE A 120 -1.83 7.79 -16.84
C PHE A 120 -1.13 9.12 -16.54
N GLU A 121 -1.26 9.62 -15.30
CA GLU A 121 -0.64 10.88 -14.89
C GLU A 121 0.88 10.79 -15.03
N ALA A 122 1.50 9.73 -14.53
CA ALA A 122 2.94 9.49 -14.65
C ALA A 122 3.41 9.59 -16.11
N TRP A 123 2.79 8.84 -17.03
CA TRP A 123 3.19 8.85 -18.43
C TRP A 123 3.05 10.22 -19.09
N HIS A 124 1.98 10.96 -18.80
CA HIS A 124 1.76 12.30 -19.35
C HIS A 124 2.69 13.36 -18.73
N LYS A 125 3.21 13.09 -17.53
CA LYS A 125 4.27 13.87 -16.86
C LYS A 125 5.68 13.48 -17.31
N GLY A 126 5.81 12.55 -18.26
CA GLY A 126 7.11 12.10 -18.75
C GLY A 126 7.75 11.00 -17.92
N VAL A 127 7.08 10.55 -16.85
CA VAL A 127 7.54 9.49 -15.96
C VAL A 127 7.22 8.13 -16.59
N ASN A 128 8.20 7.24 -16.62
CA ASN A 128 8.03 5.89 -17.16
C ASN A 128 8.53 4.80 -16.18
N VAL A 129 8.88 5.19 -14.95
CA VAL A 129 9.11 4.31 -13.80
C VAL A 129 8.45 4.93 -12.56
N GLN A 130 7.30 4.39 -12.16
CA GLN A 130 6.61 4.84 -10.95
C GLN A 130 7.14 4.07 -9.74
N LEU A 131 7.58 4.79 -8.70
CA LEU A 131 8.12 4.21 -7.46
C LEU A 131 7.01 3.75 -6.50
N ALA A 132 6.10 2.93 -7.01
CA ALA A 132 4.94 2.40 -6.31
C ALA A 132 4.59 0.97 -6.76
N PRO A 133 3.92 0.17 -5.90
CA PRO A 133 3.52 0.49 -4.52
C PRO A 133 4.58 0.16 -3.45
N ASP A 134 4.48 0.79 -2.26
CA ASP A 134 5.06 0.26 -1.02
C ASP A 134 4.16 -0.85 -0.45
N ILE A 135 4.75 -2.00 -0.16
CA ILE A 135 4.07 -3.20 0.31
C ILE A 135 4.71 -3.78 1.59
N ASN A 136 5.50 -2.99 2.30
CA ASN A 136 6.04 -3.39 3.58
C ASN A 136 4.90 -3.65 4.59
N ILE A 137 4.98 -4.79 5.29
CA ILE A 137 3.98 -5.17 6.29
C ILE A 137 4.07 -4.20 7.46
N ALA A 138 2.93 -3.64 7.86
CA ALA A 138 2.84 -2.83 9.06
C ALA A 138 3.01 -3.69 10.32
N ARG A 139 4.27 -3.94 10.66
CA ARG A 139 4.70 -4.77 11.80
C ARG A 139 4.43 -4.07 13.13
N PHE A 140 4.69 -2.77 13.15
CA PHE A 140 4.77 -1.94 14.34
C PHE A 140 3.96 -0.66 14.07
N PRO A 141 2.94 -0.33 14.90
CA PRO A 141 2.02 0.74 14.52
C PRO A 141 2.64 2.13 14.50
N MET A 142 3.74 2.38 15.22
CA MET A 142 4.41 3.68 15.24
C MET A 142 5.33 3.91 14.04
N ASN A 143 5.51 2.93 13.16
CA ASN A 143 6.33 3.12 11.96
C ASN A 143 5.78 4.29 11.11
N GLY A 144 6.60 5.31 10.86
CA GLY A 144 6.15 6.55 10.20
C GLY A 144 5.86 6.45 8.71
N ARG A 145 6.08 5.27 8.10
CA ARG A 145 5.67 4.98 6.71
C ARG A 145 4.53 3.98 6.60
N ASN A 146 3.84 3.67 7.70
CA ASN A 146 2.70 2.75 7.63
C ASN A 146 1.59 3.27 6.71
N SER A 147 1.41 4.59 6.62
CA SER A 147 0.44 5.24 5.73
C SER A 147 0.76 5.06 4.23
N GLU A 148 2.02 4.83 3.87
CA GLU A 148 2.47 4.56 2.49
C GLU A 148 2.22 3.11 2.03
N ALA A 149 1.87 2.21 2.96
CA ALA A 149 1.67 0.80 2.69
C ALA A 149 0.22 0.34 2.99
N PHE A 150 -0.10 -0.91 2.65
CA PHE A 150 -1.48 -1.41 2.70
C PHE A 150 -1.90 -2.06 4.03
N GLY A 151 -1.03 -2.13 5.05
CA GLY A 151 -1.39 -2.66 6.37
C GLY A 151 -0.68 -3.96 6.80
N GLU A 152 -1.31 -4.74 7.67
CA GLU A 152 -0.63 -5.76 8.50
C GLU A 152 -0.74 -7.21 7.98
N ASP A 153 -1.54 -7.48 6.95
CA ASP A 153 -1.81 -8.84 6.46
C ASP A 153 -1.16 -9.13 5.10
N PRO A 154 -0.28 -10.17 4.99
CA PRO A 154 0.46 -10.46 3.76
C PRO A 154 -0.40 -10.84 2.56
N TYR A 155 -1.54 -11.50 2.77
CA TYR A 155 -2.44 -11.86 1.68
C TYR A 155 -3.16 -10.60 1.18
N PHE A 156 -3.71 -9.81 2.11
CA PHE A 156 -4.37 -8.54 1.80
C PHE A 156 -3.44 -7.60 1.04
N THR A 157 -2.28 -7.28 1.59
CA THR A 157 -1.26 -6.42 0.97
C THR A 157 -0.89 -6.92 -0.42
N GLY A 158 -0.68 -8.22 -0.59
CA GLY A 158 -0.36 -8.80 -1.89
C GLY A 158 -1.49 -8.67 -2.92
N GLN A 159 -2.75 -8.81 -2.51
CA GLN A 159 -3.89 -8.65 -3.42
C GLN A 159 -4.12 -7.19 -3.83
N THR A 160 -3.92 -6.25 -2.90
CA THR A 160 -3.99 -4.80 -3.17
C THR A 160 -2.87 -4.38 -4.11
N ALA A 161 -1.63 -4.80 -3.84
CA ALA A 161 -0.48 -4.52 -4.68
C ALA A 161 -0.64 -5.03 -6.12
N VAL A 162 -1.15 -6.24 -6.30
CA VAL A 162 -1.41 -6.80 -7.63
C VAL A 162 -2.36 -5.92 -8.43
N ALA A 163 -3.42 -5.41 -7.81
CA ALA A 163 -4.39 -4.56 -8.49
C ALA A 163 -3.76 -3.22 -8.93
N GLU A 164 -2.99 -2.58 -8.05
CA GLU A 164 -2.32 -1.31 -8.37
C GLU A 164 -1.27 -1.47 -9.46
N ILE A 165 -0.38 -2.46 -9.34
CA ILE A 165 0.67 -2.74 -10.33
C ILE A 165 0.05 -2.99 -11.71
N GLN A 166 -1.03 -3.76 -11.77
CA GLN A 166 -1.75 -4.00 -13.02
C GLN A 166 -2.33 -2.71 -13.59
N GLY A 167 -2.86 -1.82 -12.76
CA GLY A 167 -3.37 -0.51 -13.19
C GLY A 167 -2.26 0.40 -13.73
N ILE A 168 -1.16 0.56 -13.00
CA ILE A 168 -0.02 1.40 -13.42
C ILE A 168 0.50 0.94 -14.78
N GLN A 169 0.73 -0.36 -14.91
CA GLN A 169 1.33 -0.98 -16.10
C GLN A 169 0.36 -1.19 -17.26
N GLU A 170 -0.90 -0.71 -17.18
CA GLU A 170 -1.75 -0.53 -18.36
C GLU A 170 -1.28 0.66 -19.22
N ASN A 171 -0.43 1.51 -18.66
CA ASN A 171 0.28 2.58 -19.36
C ASN A 171 1.75 2.17 -19.61
N PRO A 172 2.50 2.88 -20.47
CA PRO A 172 3.94 2.68 -20.67
C PRO A 172 4.79 3.11 -19.47
N VAL A 173 4.47 2.60 -18.29
CA VAL A 173 5.07 2.95 -17.00
C VAL A 173 5.40 1.68 -16.22
N ILE A 174 6.66 1.57 -15.80
CA ILE A 174 7.16 0.46 -14.99
C ILE A 174 6.78 0.70 -13.52
N ALA A 175 5.95 -0.18 -12.94
CA ALA A 175 5.72 -0.17 -11.51
C ALA A 175 6.94 -0.73 -10.76
N THR A 176 7.30 -0.08 -9.65
CA THR A 176 8.43 -0.46 -8.78
C THR A 176 7.94 -0.82 -7.39
N VAL A 177 7.93 -2.11 -7.09
CA VAL A 177 7.45 -2.63 -5.81
C VAL A 177 8.53 -2.42 -4.74
N LYS A 178 8.19 -1.75 -3.64
CA LYS A 178 9.14 -1.35 -2.59
C LYS A 178 8.64 -1.65 -1.17
N HIS A 179 9.50 -1.68 -0.15
CA HIS A 179 10.96 -1.78 -0.18
C HIS A 179 11.37 -3.22 0.16
N TYR A 180 12.10 -3.89 -0.74
CA TYR A 180 12.46 -5.31 -0.64
C TYR A 180 13.76 -5.50 0.16
N ALA A 181 13.74 -5.94 1.42
CA ALA A 181 12.59 -6.32 2.24
C ALA A 181 12.85 -5.94 3.70
N LEU A 182 11.82 -6.05 4.54
CA LEU A 182 11.92 -5.83 5.99
C LEU A 182 12.28 -4.39 6.40
N ASN A 183 11.90 -3.41 5.58
CA ASN A 183 11.90 -2.00 5.96
C ASN A 183 10.61 -1.71 6.72
N ASN A 184 10.59 -1.98 8.03
CA ASN A 184 9.36 -1.94 8.84
C ASN A 184 9.42 -0.96 10.01
N HIS A 185 10.40 -0.07 10.02
CA HIS A 185 10.54 1.09 10.90
C HIS A 185 11.62 2.03 10.35
N GLU A 186 11.50 3.32 10.63
CA GLU A 186 12.37 4.36 10.06
C GLU A 186 13.59 4.65 10.92
N VAL A 187 13.50 4.50 12.25
CA VAL A 187 14.62 4.74 13.16
C VAL A 187 15.79 3.83 12.80
N ASN A 188 16.93 4.42 12.46
CA ASN A 188 18.13 3.70 12.02
C ASN A 188 17.95 2.89 10.71
N ARG A 189 16.95 3.15 9.87
CA ARG A 189 16.69 2.36 8.64
C ARG A 189 17.92 2.17 7.73
N MET A 190 18.84 3.15 7.72
CA MET A 190 20.10 3.11 6.96
C MET A 190 21.19 2.20 7.56
N THR A 191 21.02 1.75 8.80
CA THR A 191 22.05 1.02 9.55
C THR A 191 21.56 -0.25 10.23
N VAL A 192 20.30 -0.33 10.63
CA VAL A 192 19.72 -1.46 11.37
C VAL A 192 19.73 -2.75 10.58
N SER A 193 19.95 -3.87 11.28
CA SER A 193 19.71 -5.23 10.78
C SER A 193 18.36 -5.73 11.25
N SER A 194 17.48 -6.04 10.28
CA SER A 194 16.23 -6.77 10.52
C SER A 194 16.52 -8.27 10.51
N ASP A 195 16.46 -8.90 11.69
CA ASP A 195 16.80 -10.30 11.89
C ASP A 195 15.54 -11.14 12.10
N VAL A 196 15.19 -11.93 11.10
CA VAL A 196 13.95 -12.71 11.04
C VAL A 196 14.23 -14.19 10.74
N ASP A 197 13.47 -15.12 11.32
CA ASP A 197 13.60 -16.53 10.97
C ASP A 197 13.04 -16.82 9.56
N GLU A 198 13.54 -17.88 8.89
CA GLU A 198 13.14 -18.19 7.52
C GLU A 198 11.63 -18.36 7.37
N ARG A 199 10.96 -19.00 8.33
CA ARG A 199 9.51 -19.24 8.22
C ARG A 199 8.76 -17.92 8.25
N THR A 200 9.08 -17.05 9.19
CA THR A 200 8.45 -15.73 9.28
C THR A 200 8.72 -14.87 8.04
N LEU A 201 9.95 -14.88 7.51
CA LEU A 201 10.27 -14.21 6.24
C LEU A 201 9.38 -14.70 5.09
N ARG A 202 9.13 -16.02 5.03
CA ARG A 202 8.40 -16.67 3.94
C ARG A 202 6.88 -16.54 4.05
N GLU A 203 6.36 -16.41 5.25
CA GLU A 203 4.92 -16.38 5.50
C GLU A 203 4.37 -14.99 5.79
N ILE A 204 5.23 -14.03 6.19
CA ILE A 204 4.82 -12.65 6.48
C ILE A 204 5.37 -11.66 5.47
N TYR A 205 6.69 -11.64 5.24
CA TYR A 205 7.35 -10.48 4.60
C TYR A 205 7.64 -10.63 3.10
N THR A 206 7.63 -11.85 2.57
CA THR A 206 7.80 -12.12 1.13
C THR A 206 6.52 -12.48 0.35
N PRO A 207 5.38 -12.89 0.94
CA PRO A 207 4.18 -13.21 0.16
C PRO A 207 3.63 -12.07 -0.70
N ALA A 208 3.66 -10.82 -0.22
CA ALA A 208 3.20 -9.69 -1.01
C ALA A 208 4.11 -9.46 -2.24
N PHE A 209 5.44 -9.49 -2.07
CA PHE A 209 6.39 -9.46 -3.21
C PHE A 209 6.22 -10.65 -4.15
N GLU A 210 5.94 -11.85 -3.63
CA GLU A 210 5.63 -13.02 -4.45
C GLU A 210 4.38 -12.78 -5.32
N ALA A 211 3.33 -12.20 -4.75
CA ALA A 211 2.12 -11.85 -5.50
C ALA A 211 2.38 -10.76 -6.55
N SER A 212 3.09 -9.70 -6.18
CA SER A 212 3.46 -8.61 -7.10
C SER A 212 4.27 -9.11 -8.31
N VAL A 213 5.20 -10.06 -8.10
CA VAL A 213 5.97 -10.66 -9.19
C VAL A 213 5.12 -11.60 -10.04
N ARG A 214 4.38 -12.52 -9.41
CA ARG A 214 3.70 -13.63 -10.12
C ARG A 214 2.38 -13.24 -10.76
N HIS A 215 1.66 -12.31 -10.15
CA HIS A 215 0.30 -11.94 -10.53
C HIS A 215 0.19 -10.46 -10.91
N GLY A 216 1.01 -9.59 -10.30
CA GLY A 216 1.13 -8.19 -10.70
C GLY A 216 2.00 -7.99 -11.95
N HIS A 217 2.94 -8.91 -12.21
CA HIS A 217 3.94 -8.78 -13.26
C HIS A 217 4.78 -7.49 -13.13
N ALA A 218 5.13 -7.12 -11.90
CA ALA A 218 5.96 -5.96 -11.61
C ALA A 218 7.19 -5.87 -12.52
N GLY A 219 7.43 -4.70 -13.11
CA GLY A 219 8.59 -4.46 -13.97
C GLY A 219 9.87 -4.16 -13.19
N SER A 220 9.75 -3.64 -11.96
CA SER A 220 10.87 -3.33 -11.09
C SER A 220 10.60 -3.67 -9.61
N VAL A 221 11.68 -3.85 -8.84
CA VAL A 221 11.67 -3.97 -7.38
C VAL A 221 12.77 -3.05 -6.81
N MET A 222 12.46 -2.28 -5.77
CA MET A 222 13.45 -1.49 -5.06
C MET A 222 13.93 -2.24 -3.81
N CYS A 223 15.24 -2.44 -3.64
CA CYS A 223 15.78 -3.03 -2.41
C CYS A 223 15.87 -1.98 -1.29
N SER A 224 15.59 -2.40 -0.06
CA SER A 224 15.52 -1.50 1.11
C SER A 224 16.89 -1.03 1.62
N TYR A 225 16.86 0.02 2.46
CA TYR A 225 18.03 0.53 3.16
C TYR A 225 18.62 -0.44 4.20
N ASN A 226 17.77 -1.12 4.95
CA ASN A 226 18.19 -1.89 6.11
C ASN A 226 19.08 -3.09 5.73
N ARG A 227 19.86 -3.55 6.70
CA ARG A 227 20.49 -4.87 6.64
C ARG A 227 19.45 -5.96 6.93
N ILE A 228 19.67 -7.13 6.37
CA ILE A 228 18.93 -8.37 6.65
C ILE A 228 19.98 -9.40 7.03
N HIS A 229 19.96 -9.85 8.29
CA HIS A 229 21.01 -10.70 8.86
C HIS A 229 22.42 -10.13 8.62
N SER A 230 22.61 -8.86 9.01
CA SER A 230 23.84 -8.05 8.90
C SER A 230 24.30 -7.69 7.49
N ILE A 231 23.60 -8.11 6.43
CA ILE A 231 23.94 -7.78 5.04
C ILE A 231 22.92 -6.78 4.50
N TYR A 232 23.38 -5.62 4.03
CA TYR A 232 22.55 -4.63 3.36
C TYR A 232 21.66 -5.27 2.29
N ALA A 233 20.38 -4.91 2.24
CA ALA A 233 19.42 -5.60 1.36
C ALA A 233 19.85 -5.55 -0.12
N CYS A 234 20.39 -4.41 -0.57
CA CYS A 234 20.93 -4.23 -1.93
C CYS A 234 22.24 -5.00 -2.20
N GLU A 235 22.86 -5.58 -1.18
CA GLU A 235 24.02 -6.48 -1.27
C GLU A 235 23.68 -7.93 -0.92
N ASN A 236 22.42 -8.22 -0.61
CA ASN A 236 22.02 -9.51 -0.06
C ASN A 236 21.68 -10.51 -1.16
N ARG A 237 22.69 -11.31 -1.55
CA ARG A 237 22.57 -12.33 -2.61
C ARG A 237 21.47 -13.36 -2.32
N ALA A 238 21.26 -13.72 -1.05
CA ALA A 238 20.20 -14.67 -0.68
C ALA A 238 18.82 -14.08 -1.02
N MET A 239 18.60 -12.80 -0.72
CA MET A 239 17.35 -12.09 -0.99
C MET A 239 17.16 -11.79 -2.49
N LEU A 240 18.12 -11.10 -3.13
CA LEU A 240 17.96 -10.60 -4.51
C LEU A 240 18.06 -11.74 -5.53
N THR A 241 19.10 -12.57 -5.44
CA THR A 241 19.29 -13.66 -6.39
C THR A 241 18.55 -14.92 -5.95
N GLY A 242 18.70 -15.35 -4.69
CA GLY A 242 18.16 -16.62 -4.21
C GLY A 242 16.63 -16.65 -4.17
N ILE A 243 16.02 -15.65 -3.54
CA ILE A 243 14.56 -15.56 -3.41
C ILE A 243 13.95 -14.92 -4.64
N LEU A 244 14.24 -13.64 -4.89
CA LEU A 244 13.51 -12.86 -5.89
C LEU A 244 13.72 -13.39 -7.31
N LYS A 245 14.97 -13.41 -7.80
CA LYS A 245 15.26 -13.81 -9.18
C LYS A 245 15.11 -15.32 -9.43
N LYS A 246 15.59 -16.18 -8.51
CA LYS A 246 15.57 -17.64 -8.72
C LYS A 246 14.26 -18.30 -8.28
N ARG A 247 13.78 -18.05 -7.06
CA ARG A 247 12.58 -18.75 -6.52
C ARG A 247 11.27 -18.12 -7.00
N LEU A 248 11.19 -16.79 -6.99
CA LEU A 248 10.00 -16.07 -7.46
C LEU A 248 9.99 -15.88 -8.98
N ARG A 249 11.12 -16.13 -9.66
CA ARG A 249 11.29 -16.00 -11.11
C ARG A 249 11.10 -14.56 -11.60
N PHE A 250 11.42 -13.59 -10.76
CA PHE A 250 11.40 -12.19 -11.15
C PHE A 250 12.35 -11.94 -12.32
N ASP A 251 11.78 -11.41 -13.40
CA ASP A 251 12.48 -11.13 -14.65
C ASP A 251 12.60 -9.62 -14.96
N GLY A 252 12.09 -8.75 -14.10
CA GLY A 252 12.40 -7.32 -14.10
C GLY A 252 13.78 -7.03 -13.51
N PHE A 253 14.03 -5.75 -13.22
CA PHE A 253 15.27 -5.25 -12.62
C PHE A 253 15.09 -4.88 -11.15
N VAL A 254 16.19 -4.96 -10.40
CA VAL A 254 16.27 -4.48 -9.01
C VAL A 254 17.02 -3.16 -9.00
N MET A 255 16.37 -2.10 -8.54
CA MET A 255 17.04 -0.83 -8.23
C MET A 255 17.35 -0.72 -6.74
N SER A 256 18.33 0.10 -6.38
CA SER A 256 18.52 0.49 -4.98
C SER A 256 17.51 1.56 -4.57
N ASP A 257 17.19 1.60 -3.29
CA ASP A 257 16.76 2.85 -2.67
C ASP A 257 17.87 3.92 -2.80
N TRP A 258 17.55 5.19 -2.57
CA TRP A 258 18.48 6.31 -2.79
C TRP A 258 19.66 6.29 -1.81
N GLY A 259 20.82 5.84 -2.28
CA GLY A 259 22.00 5.61 -1.42
C GLY A 259 21.99 4.25 -0.70
N GLY A 260 21.10 3.33 -1.06
CA GLY A 260 21.08 1.96 -0.53
C GLY A 260 22.19 1.04 -1.07
N THR A 261 22.96 1.50 -2.06
CA THR A 261 24.13 0.77 -2.58
C THR A 261 25.35 1.10 -1.73
N HIS A 262 26.09 0.09 -1.28
CA HIS A 262 27.26 0.27 -0.39
C HIS A 262 28.57 -0.34 -0.93
N SER A 263 28.54 -0.94 -2.12
CA SER A 263 29.73 -1.47 -2.78
C SER A 263 29.50 -1.74 -4.27
N THR A 264 30.59 -1.74 -5.05
CA THR A 264 30.54 -2.10 -6.48
C THR A 264 30.39 -3.61 -6.67
N ILE A 265 31.40 -4.38 -6.27
CA ILE A 265 31.52 -5.79 -6.67
C ILE A 265 30.48 -6.66 -5.94
N LYS A 266 30.27 -6.43 -4.64
CA LYS A 266 29.37 -7.27 -3.83
C LYS A 266 27.91 -7.01 -4.20
N ALA A 267 27.47 -5.75 -4.34
CA ALA A 267 26.11 -5.45 -4.81
C ALA A 267 25.85 -6.01 -6.22
N ALA A 268 26.78 -5.79 -7.16
CA ALA A 268 26.67 -6.32 -8.52
C ALA A 268 26.53 -7.85 -8.55
N LYS A 269 27.35 -8.57 -7.78
CA LYS A 269 27.29 -10.05 -7.67
C LYS A 269 26.10 -10.55 -6.86
N ALA A 270 25.55 -9.75 -5.96
CA ALA A 270 24.37 -10.09 -5.17
C ALA A 270 23.10 -10.11 -6.02
N GLY A 271 23.04 -9.26 -7.04
CA GLY A 271 21.92 -9.20 -7.97
C GLY A 271 21.24 -7.85 -8.05
N LEU A 272 21.86 -6.76 -7.57
CA LEU A 272 21.43 -5.40 -7.91
C LEU A 272 21.61 -5.16 -9.42
N ASP A 273 20.69 -4.42 -10.05
CA ASP A 273 20.72 -4.11 -11.48
C ASP A 273 20.86 -2.62 -11.79
N MET A 274 20.36 -1.75 -10.92
CA MET A 274 20.42 -0.29 -11.10
C MET A 274 20.75 0.40 -9.78
N GLU A 275 21.72 1.31 -9.79
CA GLU A 275 22.06 2.16 -8.64
C GLU A 275 21.35 3.52 -8.74
N MET A 276 20.52 3.82 -7.74
CA MET A 276 20.06 5.18 -7.44
C MET A 276 20.96 5.73 -6.35
N GLY A 277 22.07 6.34 -6.77
CA GLY A 277 23.10 6.83 -5.84
C GLY A 277 22.83 8.25 -5.36
N VAL A 278 23.28 8.56 -4.15
CA VAL A 278 23.49 9.93 -3.67
C VAL A 278 24.92 10.03 -3.15
N ALA A 279 25.51 11.23 -3.21
CA ALA A 279 26.85 11.43 -2.68
C ALA A 279 26.85 11.43 -1.13
N PRO A 280 27.87 10.83 -0.47
CA PRO A 280 28.95 10.02 -1.03
C PRO A 280 28.50 8.55 -1.24
N GLY A 281 28.65 7.99 -2.45
CA GLY A 281 28.22 6.60 -2.67
C GLY A 281 27.92 6.19 -4.12
N ARG A 282 28.82 6.50 -5.06
CA ARG A 282 28.70 6.10 -6.47
C ARG A 282 29.49 4.84 -6.74
N TYR A 283 28.83 3.70 -6.95
CA TYR A 283 29.47 2.39 -7.09
C TYR A 283 29.31 1.77 -8.49
N PHE A 284 28.27 2.12 -9.25
CA PHE A 284 27.92 1.46 -10.53
C PHE A 284 28.33 2.25 -11.78
N GLY A 285 28.92 3.43 -11.62
CA GLY A 285 29.57 4.18 -12.70
C GLY A 285 30.98 3.65 -13.04
N SER A 286 31.98 4.53 -12.95
CA SER A 286 33.38 4.22 -13.29
C SER A 286 33.95 3.02 -12.51
N ALA A 287 33.59 2.86 -11.24
CA ALA A 287 34.03 1.74 -10.41
C ALA A 287 33.54 0.38 -10.95
N LEU A 288 32.29 0.27 -11.40
CA LEU A 288 31.77 -0.95 -12.01
C LEU A 288 32.38 -1.21 -13.38
N LYS A 289 32.61 -0.16 -14.18
CA LYS A 289 33.35 -0.28 -15.45
C LYS A 289 34.72 -0.93 -15.23
N SER A 290 35.50 -0.40 -14.28
CA SER A 290 36.81 -0.94 -13.89
C SER A 290 36.72 -2.38 -13.35
N ALA A 291 35.70 -2.68 -12.54
CA ALA A 291 35.46 -4.03 -12.02
C ALA A 291 35.12 -5.03 -13.14
N VAL A 292 34.44 -4.60 -14.21
CA VAL A 292 34.16 -5.44 -15.37
C VAL A 292 35.41 -5.65 -16.23
N GLN A 293 36.17 -4.59 -16.49
CA GLN A 293 37.40 -4.66 -17.29
C GLN A 293 38.47 -5.54 -16.65
N SER A 294 38.57 -5.52 -15.32
CA SER A 294 39.47 -6.38 -14.54
C SER A 294 38.96 -7.82 -14.37
N GLY A 295 37.72 -8.13 -14.79
CA GLY A 295 37.09 -9.44 -14.59
C GLY A 295 36.55 -9.69 -13.17
N ALA A 296 36.72 -8.73 -12.24
CA ALA A 296 36.17 -8.84 -10.89
C ALA A 296 34.64 -8.96 -10.88
N VAL A 297 33.96 -8.32 -11.84
CA VAL A 297 32.55 -8.56 -12.19
C VAL A 297 32.49 -9.10 -13.63
N PRO A 298 31.96 -10.31 -13.87
CA PRO A 298 31.86 -10.82 -15.24
C PRO A 298 30.99 -9.92 -16.12
N VAL A 299 31.38 -9.67 -17.37
CA VAL A 299 30.55 -8.89 -18.33
C VAL A 299 29.16 -9.51 -18.52
N SER A 300 29.02 -10.82 -18.35
CA SER A 300 27.73 -11.51 -18.36
C SER A 300 26.79 -11.04 -17.24
N ARG A 301 27.33 -10.61 -16.09
CA ARG A 301 26.53 -10.00 -15.01
C ARG A 301 25.99 -8.65 -15.45
N LEU A 302 26.83 -7.79 -16.02
CA LEU A 302 26.40 -6.49 -16.55
C LEU A 302 25.38 -6.66 -17.70
N ASN A 303 25.59 -7.63 -18.59
CA ASN A 303 24.60 -7.97 -19.62
C ASN A 303 23.25 -8.38 -19.02
N ASP A 304 23.22 -9.15 -17.91
CA ASP A 304 21.96 -9.50 -17.23
C ASP A 304 21.28 -8.30 -16.58
N MET A 305 22.04 -7.36 -16.00
CA MET A 305 21.49 -6.11 -15.45
C MET A 305 20.74 -5.32 -16.52
N VAL A 306 21.41 -5.05 -17.64
CA VAL A 306 20.82 -4.27 -18.74
C VAL A 306 19.66 -5.02 -19.41
N LEU A 307 19.77 -6.34 -19.58
CA LEU A 307 18.69 -7.17 -20.10
C LEU A 307 17.43 -7.10 -19.23
N ARG A 308 17.59 -7.00 -17.90
CA ARG A 308 16.50 -6.87 -16.94
C ARG A 308 15.82 -5.51 -16.95
N ILE A 309 16.54 -4.46 -17.34
CA ILE A 309 15.99 -3.11 -17.50
C ILE A 309 15.24 -3.00 -18.82
N LEU A 310 15.84 -3.46 -19.92
CA LEU A 310 15.23 -3.38 -21.25
C LEU A 310 13.99 -4.27 -21.41
N ARG A 311 13.93 -5.41 -20.71
CA ARG A 311 12.79 -6.34 -20.81
C ARG A 311 11.45 -5.68 -20.44
N PRO A 312 11.27 -5.05 -19.26
CA PRO A 312 10.04 -4.34 -18.93
C PRO A 312 9.82 -3.13 -19.84
N MET A 313 10.86 -2.40 -20.28
CA MET A 313 10.72 -1.32 -21.26
C MET A 313 10.03 -1.77 -22.55
N PHE A 314 10.47 -2.89 -23.13
CA PHE A 314 9.81 -3.48 -24.30
C PHE A 314 8.44 -4.10 -23.98
N ARG A 315 8.28 -4.70 -22.80
CA ARG A 315 7.02 -5.36 -22.40
C ARG A 315 5.88 -4.35 -22.26
N LEU A 316 6.19 -3.15 -21.76
CA LEU A 316 5.21 -2.10 -21.48
C LEU A 316 5.12 -1.07 -22.60
N GLY A 317 5.80 -1.28 -23.72
CA GLY A 317 5.67 -0.42 -24.89
C GLY A 317 6.40 0.93 -24.79
N ILE A 318 7.37 1.09 -23.89
CA ILE A 318 8.11 2.37 -23.70
C ILE A 318 8.87 2.76 -24.98
N PHE A 319 9.34 1.78 -25.77
CA PHE A 319 9.99 2.04 -27.06
C PHE A 319 9.01 2.54 -28.13
N GLU A 320 7.76 2.08 -28.05
CA GLU A 320 6.68 2.37 -29.01
C GLU A 320 5.91 3.65 -28.67
N HIS A 321 5.89 4.01 -27.38
CA HIS A 321 5.10 5.10 -26.83
C HIS A 321 6.00 6.07 -26.05
N PRO A 322 6.87 6.83 -26.74
CA PRO A 322 7.68 7.86 -26.10
C PRO A 322 6.76 8.90 -25.45
N HIS A 323 7.12 9.35 -24.25
CA HIS A 323 6.41 10.43 -23.58
C HIS A 323 6.79 11.80 -24.15
N ALA A 324 6.05 12.83 -23.73
CA ALA A 324 6.44 14.21 -24.02
C ALA A 324 7.79 14.55 -23.36
N PRO A 325 8.66 15.35 -24.00
CA PRO A 325 9.90 15.81 -23.39
C PRO A 325 9.63 16.95 -22.39
N GLU A 326 10.59 17.22 -21.52
CA GLU A 326 10.62 18.47 -20.75
C GLU A 326 10.88 19.70 -21.67
N PRO A 327 10.38 20.89 -21.30
CA PRO A 327 9.55 21.20 -20.13
C PRO A 327 8.05 20.95 -20.34
N GLN A 328 7.63 20.43 -21.51
CA GLN A 328 6.21 20.23 -21.83
C GLN A 328 5.55 19.21 -20.88
N ALA A 329 6.24 18.10 -20.58
CA ALA A 329 5.74 17.09 -19.66
C ALA A 329 5.58 17.63 -18.22
N TYR A 330 6.59 18.35 -17.72
CA TYR A 330 6.55 19.00 -16.41
C TYR A 330 5.43 20.04 -16.28
N SER A 331 5.18 20.84 -17.32
CA SER A 331 4.13 21.88 -17.28
C SER A 331 2.72 21.35 -17.58
N ALA A 332 2.57 20.11 -18.03
CA ALA A 332 1.27 19.53 -18.35
C ALA A 332 0.37 19.47 -17.11
N ASN A 333 -0.90 19.84 -17.28
CA ASN A 333 -1.93 19.56 -16.30
C ASN A 333 -2.55 18.18 -16.59
N VAL A 334 -2.32 17.25 -15.68
CA VAL A 334 -2.81 15.86 -15.78
C VAL A 334 -3.95 15.57 -14.81
N GLU A 335 -4.34 16.55 -14.00
CA GLU A 335 -5.54 16.50 -13.17
C GLU A 335 -6.77 16.55 -14.08
N THR A 336 -7.47 15.43 -14.17
CA THR A 336 -8.75 15.35 -14.90
C THR A 336 -9.91 15.36 -13.92
N PRO A 337 -11.11 15.82 -14.32
CA PRO A 337 -12.30 15.71 -13.49
C PRO A 337 -12.58 14.27 -13.02
N ASP A 338 -12.28 13.26 -13.85
CA ASP A 338 -12.44 11.85 -13.49
C ASP A 338 -11.43 11.40 -12.43
N HIS A 339 -10.20 11.92 -12.46
CA HIS A 339 -9.16 11.64 -11.48
C HIS A 339 -9.46 12.29 -10.12
N ILE A 340 -9.94 13.52 -10.14
CA ILE A 340 -10.41 14.22 -8.93
C ILE A 340 -11.61 13.47 -8.33
N ALA A 341 -12.60 13.10 -9.16
CA ALA A 341 -13.73 12.29 -8.72
C ALA A 341 -13.31 10.91 -8.18
N LEU A 342 -12.27 10.31 -8.75
CA LEU A 342 -11.67 9.09 -8.25
C LEU A 342 -11.00 9.30 -6.89
N ALA A 343 -10.22 10.37 -6.70
CA ALA A 343 -9.61 10.70 -5.41
C ALA A 343 -10.67 10.84 -4.31
N ARG A 344 -11.76 11.56 -4.59
CA ARG A 344 -12.93 11.66 -3.71
C ARG A 344 -13.51 10.28 -3.38
N ARG A 345 -13.79 9.48 -4.41
CA ARG A 345 -14.38 8.14 -4.24
C ARG A 345 -13.49 7.22 -3.40
N VAL A 346 -12.18 7.28 -3.60
CA VAL A 346 -11.21 6.52 -2.80
C VAL A 346 -11.24 6.97 -1.34
N SER A 347 -11.35 8.26 -1.08
CA SER A 347 -11.47 8.81 0.28
C SER A 347 -12.78 8.38 0.96
N GLU A 348 -13.91 8.49 0.24
CA GLU A 348 -15.23 8.07 0.70
C GLU A 348 -15.30 6.56 1.03
N GLU A 349 -14.74 5.74 0.14
CA GLU A 349 -14.76 4.28 0.27
C GLU A 349 -13.67 3.75 1.22
N GLY A 350 -12.60 4.51 1.43
CA GLY A 350 -11.48 4.21 2.33
C GLY A 350 -11.70 4.64 3.78
N THR A 351 -12.55 5.65 4.01
CA THR A 351 -12.90 6.12 5.36
C THR A 351 -13.65 5.03 6.13
N VAL A 352 -13.21 4.75 7.36
CA VAL A 352 -13.76 3.68 8.20
C VAL A 352 -14.60 4.25 9.34
N LEU A 353 -15.89 3.90 9.38
CA LEU A 353 -16.74 4.21 10.54
C LEU A 353 -16.41 3.27 11.71
N LEU A 354 -15.77 3.80 12.74
CA LEU A 354 -15.32 3.02 13.90
C LEU A 354 -16.39 2.96 15.00
N LYS A 355 -17.13 4.04 15.19
CA LYS A 355 -18.19 4.13 16.19
C LYS A 355 -19.35 4.96 15.66
N ASN A 356 -20.57 4.51 15.95
CA ASN A 356 -21.79 5.27 15.72
C ASN A 356 -22.85 4.88 16.76
N ARG A 357 -23.12 5.76 17.71
CA ARG A 357 -24.07 5.52 18.82
C ARG A 357 -25.25 6.47 18.73
N GLY A 358 -26.46 5.93 18.90
CA GLY A 358 -27.69 6.73 18.99
C GLY A 358 -28.08 7.43 17.69
N GLY A 359 -27.58 6.96 16.55
CA GLY A 359 -27.86 7.56 15.24
C GLY A 359 -27.30 8.97 15.08
N VAL A 360 -26.18 9.31 15.73
CA VAL A 360 -25.52 10.62 15.56
C VAL A 360 -25.04 10.82 14.12
N LEU A 361 -24.68 9.71 13.45
CA LEU A 361 -24.38 9.68 12.03
C LEU A 361 -25.35 8.74 11.30
N PRO A 362 -25.78 9.09 10.07
CA PRO A 362 -25.54 10.38 9.42
C PRO A 362 -26.23 11.53 10.17
N ILE A 363 -25.73 12.76 10.02
CA ILE A 363 -26.40 13.98 10.48
C ILE A 363 -27.71 14.09 9.70
N GLN A 364 -28.84 14.23 10.39
CA GLN A 364 -30.18 14.26 9.78
C GLN A 364 -30.95 15.52 10.18
N GLY A 365 -31.84 15.95 9.29
CA GLY A 365 -32.68 17.15 9.44
C GLY A 365 -32.08 18.37 8.73
N THR A 366 -32.76 19.51 8.86
CA THR A 366 -32.38 20.81 8.28
C THR A 366 -32.24 21.86 9.39
N GLY A 367 -31.49 22.92 9.14
CA GLY A 367 -31.31 24.03 10.08
C GLY A 367 -30.47 23.68 11.32
N LYS A 368 -29.58 22.69 11.21
CA LYS A 368 -28.66 22.28 12.28
C LYS A 368 -27.56 23.31 12.48
N ARG A 369 -27.14 23.47 13.73
CA ARG A 369 -25.89 24.14 14.08
C ARG A 369 -24.79 23.10 14.20
N ILE A 370 -23.77 23.19 13.36
CA ILE A 370 -22.65 22.25 13.32
C ILE A 370 -21.38 23.01 13.67
N ALA A 371 -20.68 22.59 14.73
CA ALA A 371 -19.37 23.14 15.05
C ALA A 371 -18.27 22.19 14.53
N VAL A 372 -17.46 22.67 13.60
CA VAL A 372 -16.21 22.03 13.17
C VAL A 372 -15.10 22.53 14.10
N ILE A 373 -14.42 21.62 14.78
CA ILE A 373 -13.46 21.95 15.85
C ILE A 373 -12.15 21.20 15.61
N GLY A 374 -11.02 21.88 15.76
CA GLY A 374 -9.69 21.28 15.60
C GLY A 374 -9.02 21.68 14.29
N ASP A 375 -7.70 21.90 14.35
CA ASP A 375 -6.91 22.52 13.26
C ASP A 375 -7.05 21.78 11.92
N ALA A 376 -7.08 20.44 11.96
CA ALA A 376 -7.25 19.60 10.77
C ALA A 376 -8.59 19.79 10.04
N GLY A 377 -9.60 20.33 10.72
CA GLY A 377 -10.89 20.67 10.11
C GLY A 377 -10.86 21.95 9.28
N GLY A 378 -9.81 22.76 9.40
CA GLY A 378 -9.62 24.01 8.66
C GLY A 378 -8.43 23.95 7.69
N PRO A 379 -8.24 25.02 6.89
CA PRO A 379 -7.27 25.01 5.80
C PRO A 379 -5.83 24.77 6.24
N HIS A 380 -5.42 25.29 7.41
CA HIS A 380 -4.06 25.11 7.92
C HIS A 380 -3.76 23.65 8.27
N GLY A 381 -4.56 23.02 9.13
CA GLY A 381 -4.33 21.63 9.51
C GLY A 381 -4.57 20.64 8.37
N THR A 382 -5.57 20.88 7.49
CA THR A 382 -5.77 20.04 6.29
C THR A 382 -4.52 20.03 5.42
N ALA A 383 -3.88 21.18 5.19
CA ALA A 383 -2.63 21.26 4.41
C ALA A 383 -1.49 20.40 4.99
N LEU A 384 -1.55 20.06 6.29
CA LEU A 384 -0.57 19.20 6.96
C LEU A 384 -0.93 17.70 6.92
N SER A 385 -2.21 17.34 6.74
CA SER A 385 -2.69 15.96 6.94
C SER A 385 -3.47 15.37 5.77
N TYR A 386 -3.67 16.11 4.67
CA TYR A 386 -4.30 15.51 3.48
C TYR A 386 -3.42 14.45 2.83
N ASN A 387 -2.10 14.47 3.06
CA ASN A 387 -1.16 13.51 2.49
C ASN A 387 -0.12 12.98 3.48
N THR A 388 0.51 11.86 3.10
CA THR A 388 1.67 11.34 3.83
C THR A 388 2.88 12.25 3.61
N GLY A 389 3.70 12.47 4.64
CA GLY A 389 4.98 13.18 4.52
C GLY A 389 6.10 12.31 3.93
N GLY A 390 7.23 12.92 3.55
CA GLY A 390 8.37 12.19 2.98
C GLY A 390 8.31 12.09 1.45
N SER A 391 8.94 11.07 0.87
CA SER A 391 8.90 10.83 -0.59
C SER A 391 7.50 10.61 -1.13
N ALA A 392 6.56 10.12 -0.30
CA ALA A 392 5.17 9.94 -0.71
C ALA A 392 4.34 11.23 -0.75
N HIS A 393 4.90 12.35 -0.31
CA HIS A 393 4.25 13.64 -0.36
C HIS A 393 4.06 14.08 -1.81
N ILE A 394 2.82 14.39 -2.17
CA ILE A 394 2.50 14.93 -3.50
C ILE A 394 2.79 16.42 -3.48
N PRO A 395 3.60 16.90 -4.42
CA PRO A 395 4.30 18.16 -4.31
C PRO A 395 3.42 19.40 -4.17
N GLU A 396 3.92 20.26 -3.31
CA GLU A 396 3.67 21.69 -3.34
C GLU A 396 5.01 22.42 -3.52
N ALA A 397 5.33 22.84 -4.74
CA ALA A 397 6.01 24.11 -4.88
C ALA A 397 4.95 25.22 -4.71
N GLY A 398 4.57 25.54 -3.47
CA GLY A 398 3.50 26.51 -3.18
C GLY A 398 2.43 25.97 -2.22
N THR A 399 1.15 26.22 -2.52
CA THR A 399 -0.01 25.59 -1.86
C THR A 399 -0.86 24.93 -2.95
N LYS A 400 -1.31 23.68 -2.76
CA LYS A 400 -2.21 23.01 -3.69
C LYS A 400 -3.60 23.61 -3.54
N ALA A 401 -3.90 24.57 -4.41
CA ALA A 401 -5.05 25.47 -4.27
C ALA A 401 -6.42 24.75 -4.34
N ASP A 402 -6.46 23.52 -4.86
CA ASP A 402 -7.66 22.71 -5.04
C ASP A 402 -7.89 21.69 -3.91
N VAL A 403 -7.12 21.72 -2.81
CA VAL A 403 -7.44 20.92 -1.61
C VAL A 403 -8.70 21.50 -0.94
N VAL A 404 -9.74 20.67 -0.84
CA VAL A 404 -10.98 21.03 -0.15
C VAL A 404 -10.87 20.63 1.32
N ASN A 405 -10.78 21.61 2.21
CA ASN A 405 -10.74 21.35 3.65
C ASN A 405 -12.12 20.93 4.22
N PRO A 406 -12.18 20.20 5.35
CA PRO A 406 -13.43 19.74 5.94
C PRO A 406 -14.46 20.81 6.26
N PHE A 407 -14.05 21.94 6.84
CA PHE A 407 -14.97 23.04 7.12
C PHE A 407 -15.66 23.53 5.85
N GLN A 408 -14.88 23.74 4.78
CA GLN A 408 -15.42 24.14 3.47
C GLN A 408 -16.40 23.10 2.92
N GLY A 409 -16.04 21.82 2.89
CA GLY A 409 -16.92 20.77 2.36
C GLY A 409 -18.21 20.59 3.16
N ILE A 410 -18.11 20.60 4.50
CA ILE A 410 -19.27 20.51 5.41
C ILE A 410 -20.18 21.74 5.25
N GLN A 411 -19.61 22.94 5.14
CA GLN A 411 -20.38 24.17 4.94
C GLN A 411 -21.12 24.16 3.58
N GLN A 412 -20.42 23.79 2.51
CA GLN A 412 -21.01 23.70 1.18
C GLN A 412 -22.17 22.70 1.14
N ARG A 413 -21.98 21.51 1.71
CA ARG A 413 -23.03 20.50 1.77
C ARG A 413 -24.19 20.89 2.71
N GLY A 414 -23.90 21.46 3.87
CA GLY A 414 -24.90 21.85 4.86
C GLY A 414 -25.79 23.01 4.42
N THR A 415 -25.31 23.87 3.52
CA THR A 415 -26.10 24.99 2.96
C THR A 415 -27.38 24.49 2.27
N ALA A 416 -27.33 23.32 1.61
CA ALA A 416 -28.50 22.71 0.99
C ALA A 416 -29.61 22.36 2.00
N ASP A 417 -29.23 22.11 3.25
CA ASP A 417 -30.13 21.77 4.36
C ASP A 417 -30.36 22.97 5.31
N THR A 418 -29.99 24.19 4.89
CA THR A 418 -30.06 25.44 5.70
C THR A 418 -29.28 25.39 7.02
N ASP A 419 -28.29 24.50 7.12
CA ASP A 419 -27.45 24.36 8.31
C ASP A 419 -26.50 25.54 8.49
N VAL A 420 -26.20 25.86 9.75
CA VAL A 420 -25.19 26.85 10.14
C VAL A 420 -23.94 26.11 10.60
N VAL A 421 -22.87 26.24 9.84
CA VAL A 421 -21.57 25.60 10.13
C VAL A 421 -20.59 26.65 10.64
N THR A 422 -20.02 26.42 11.81
CA THR A 422 -18.97 27.25 12.42
C THR A 422 -17.65 26.49 12.51
N TYR A 423 -16.54 27.21 12.59
CA TYR A 423 -15.21 26.64 12.73
C TYR A 423 -14.43 27.30 13.88
N THR A 424 -13.69 26.49 14.63
CA THR A 424 -12.60 26.94 15.50
C THR A 424 -11.47 25.93 15.44
N ASP A 425 -10.23 26.40 15.42
CA ASP A 425 -9.04 25.54 15.30
C ASP A 425 -8.77 24.71 16.57
N GLY A 426 -9.46 24.97 17.68
CA GLY A 426 -9.28 24.25 18.94
C GLY A 426 -8.04 24.66 19.73
N SER A 427 -7.36 25.75 19.37
CA SER A 427 -6.20 26.30 20.10
C SER A 427 -6.59 26.81 21.50
N SER A 428 -7.84 27.22 21.66
CA SER A 428 -8.46 27.62 22.92
C SER A 428 -9.52 26.60 23.34
N MET A 429 -9.28 25.92 24.46
CA MET A 429 -10.22 24.95 25.03
C MET A 429 -11.57 25.60 25.40
N ALA A 430 -11.55 26.88 25.81
CA ALA A 430 -12.74 27.64 26.13
C ALA A 430 -13.59 27.92 24.87
N ASP A 431 -12.94 28.33 23.77
CA ASP A 431 -13.64 28.61 22.51
C ASP A 431 -14.18 27.32 21.88
N ALA A 432 -13.42 26.22 21.95
CA ALA A 432 -13.87 24.90 21.54
C ALA A 432 -15.11 24.44 22.33
N ALA A 433 -15.10 24.59 23.65
CA ALA A 433 -16.25 24.26 24.49
C ALA A 433 -17.47 25.16 24.20
N ALA A 434 -17.25 26.46 23.97
CA ALA A 434 -18.31 27.41 23.65
C ALA A 434 -18.95 27.11 22.29
N ALA A 435 -18.14 26.85 21.26
CA ALA A 435 -18.60 26.43 19.93
C ALA A 435 -19.39 25.11 20.02
N ALA A 436 -18.88 24.13 20.76
CA ALA A 436 -19.57 22.87 20.99
C ALA A 436 -20.91 23.04 21.71
N THR A 437 -20.99 23.89 22.73
CA THR A 437 -22.23 24.18 23.48
C THR A 437 -23.29 24.85 22.59
N ALA A 438 -22.85 25.71 21.67
CA ALA A 438 -23.73 26.41 20.75
C ALA A 438 -24.23 25.54 19.57
N ALA A 439 -23.69 24.33 19.39
CA ALA A 439 -24.00 23.45 18.27
C ALA A 439 -24.96 22.31 18.64
N ASP A 440 -25.70 21.81 17.66
CA ASP A 440 -26.50 20.58 17.81
C ASP A 440 -25.62 19.34 17.62
N VAL A 441 -24.56 19.45 16.81
CA VAL A 441 -23.53 18.42 16.58
C VAL A 441 -22.16 19.10 16.58
N ALA A 442 -21.21 18.54 17.33
CA ALA A 442 -19.81 18.95 17.28
C ALA A 442 -18.98 17.90 16.53
N VAL A 443 -18.25 18.32 15.50
CA VAL A 443 -17.36 17.47 14.71
C VAL A 443 -15.93 17.89 15.01
N VAL A 444 -15.22 17.06 15.78
CA VAL A 444 -13.84 17.31 16.17
C VAL A 444 -12.91 16.59 15.19
N PHE A 445 -12.05 17.34 14.50
CA PHE A 445 -10.99 16.81 13.68
C PHE A 445 -9.72 16.70 14.50
N ALA A 446 -9.04 15.56 14.38
CA ALA A 446 -7.75 15.35 14.99
C ALA A 446 -6.80 14.64 14.03
N ASN A 447 -5.55 15.05 14.00
CA ASN A 447 -4.55 14.57 13.04
C ASN A 447 -3.23 14.15 13.69
N ASP A 448 -2.44 13.42 12.90
CA ASP A 448 -0.98 13.44 12.98
C ASP A 448 -0.42 13.75 11.59
N ALA A 449 0.88 13.98 11.50
CA ALA A 449 1.58 14.11 10.23
C ALA A 449 2.82 13.20 10.28
N GLU A 450 2.61 11.94 9.88
CA GLU A 450 3.64 10.94 9.74
C GLU A 450 4.52 11.23 8.51
N SER A 451 5.82 10.98 8.61
CA SER A 451 6.75 11.16 7.50
C SER A 451 7.83 10.11 7.53
N GLU A 452 8.26 9.73 6.33
CA GLU A 452 9.53 9.08 6.09
C GLU A 452 10.68 9.65 6.96
N GLY A 453 11.56 8.77 7.42
CA GLY A 453 12.73 9.10 8.22
C GLY A 453 12.48 9.11 9.73
N ASN A 454 11.22 9.11 10.18
CA ASN A 454 10.88 9.19 11.59
C ASN A 454 9.82 8.16 11.97
N ASP A 455 9.92 7.59 13.17
CA ASP A 455 8.84 6.79 13.76
C ASP A 455 8.14 7.61 14.87
N ARG A 456 6.84 7.37 15.06
CA ARG A 456 6.07 8.02 16.12
C ARG A 456 6.61 7.62 17.51
N PRO A 457 6.63 8.54 18.50
CA PRO A 457 7.11 8.22 19.84
C PRO A 457 6.14 7.31 20.61
N ASP A 458 4.83 7.47 20.38
CA ASP A 458 3.76 6.64 20.93
C ASP A 458 2.50 6.73 20.04
N LEU A 459 1.35 6.31 20.55
CA LEU A 459 0.05 6.29 19.84
C LEU A 459 -0.99 7.24 20.46
N HIS A 460 -0.55 8.20 21.28
CA HIS A 460 -1.42 9.19 21.92
C HIS A 460 -1.54 10.44 21.06
N LEU A 461 -2.76 10.92 20.85
CA LEU A 461 -3.02 12.19 20.14
C LEU A 461 -2.48 13.40 20.93
N SER A 462 -2.35 13.29 22.26
CA SER A 462 -1.66 14.29 23.09
C SER A 462 -0.17 14.47 22.76
N ASN A 463 0.45 13.54 22.04
CA ASN A 463 1.84 13.56 21.58
C ASN A 463 1.98 13.48 20.06
N ALA A 464 0.89 13.76 19.32
CA ALA A 464 0.92 13.82 17.86
C ALA A 464 1.98 14.82 17.37
N GLN A 465 2.59 14.50 16.24
CA GLN A 465 3.73 15.24 15.69
C GLN A 465 3.44 15.69 14.26
N ASN A 466 4.08 16.78 13.87
CA ASN A 466 4.30 17.17 12.49
C ASN A 466 5.72 16.79 12.09
N CYS A 467 5.84 15.75 11.27
CA CYS A 467 7.11 15.21 10.80
C CYS A 467 7.39 15.56 9.34
N THR A 468 8.67 15.78 9.06
CA THR A 468 9.23 15.93 7.71
C THR A 468 10.48 15.05 7.59
N LEU A 469 11.08 14.97 6.40
CA LEU A 469 12.36 14.27 6.20
C LEU A 469 13.48 14.76 7.13
N VAL A 470 13.44 16.01 7.60
CA VAL A 470 14.50 16.61 8.43
C VAL A 470 14.22 16.54 9.93
N GLY A 471 13.03 16.08 10.34
CA GLY A 471 12.68 15.86 11.73
C GLY A 471 11.22 16.13 12.06
N CYS A 472 10.88 15.97 13.34
CA CYS A 472 9.52 16.12 13.86
C CYS A 472 9.43 17.22 14.91
N SER A 473 8.30 17.93 14.91
CA SER A 473 7.88 18.81 16.01
C SER A 473 6.56 18.33 16.59
N LYS A 474 6.37 18.50 17.91
CA LYS A 474 5.10 18.16 18.56
C LYS A 474 4.03 19.16 18.12
N LEU A 475 2.84 18.70 17.78
CA LEU A 475 1.71 19.58 17.54
C LEU A 475 1.37 20.37 18.82
N PRO A 476 1.07 21.68 18.73
CA PRO A 476 0.89 22.53 19.91
C PRO A 476 -0.33 22.12 20.75
N GLN A 477 -1.34 21.54 20.12
CA GLN A 477 -2.59 21.17 20.76
C GLN A 477 -2.54 19.77 21.38
N ASN A 478 -3.00 19.66 22.63
CA ASN A 478 -3.33 18.37 23.22
C ASN A 478 -4.69 17.89 22.70
N GLN A 479 -4.67 17.15 21.60
CA GLN A 479 -5.89 16.75 20.90
C GLN A 479 -6.75 15.75 21.69
N ASP A 480 -6.15 14.90 22.53
CA ASP A 480 -6.92 14.06 23.47
C ASP A 480 -7.76 14.93 24.43
N GLN A 481 -7.15 15.99 24.98
CA GLN A 481 -7.84 16.93 25.88
C GLN A 481 -8.90 17.76 25.14
N LEU A 482 -8.62 18.16 23.89
CA LEU A 482 -9.58 18.89 23.05
C LEU A 482 -10.85 18.06 22.84
N ILE A 483 -10.70 16.79 22.44
CA ILE A 483 -11.82 15.89 22.23
C ILE A 483 -12.61 15.68 23.53
N GLU A 484 -11.94 15.50 24.67
CA GLU A 484 -12.61 15.36 25.96
C GLU A 484 -13.39 16.60 26.36
N THR A 485 -12.82 17.79 26.15
CA THR A 485 -13.45 19.08 26.46
C THR A 485 -14.72 19.27 25.61
N VAL A 486 -14.62 19.02 24.31
CA VAL A 486 -15.77 19.12 23.40
C VAL A 486 -16.85 18.08 23.74
N ALA A 487 -16.47 16.84 24.03
CA ALA A 487 -17.42 15.77 24.38
C ALA A 487 -18.15 16.03 25.71
N GLN A 488 -17.53 16.78 26.64
CA GLN A 488 -18.19 17.23 27.87
C GLN A 488 -19.20 18.36 27.60
N ALA A 489 -18.86 19.29 26.71
CA ALA A 489 -19.72 20.41 26.33
C ALA A 489 -20.90 19.99 25.43
N ASN A 490 -20.69 19.01 24.55
CA ASN A 490 -21.71 18.52 23.62
C ASN A 490 -21.80 16.99 23.61
N PRO A 491 -22.94 16.39 23.99
CA PRO A 491 -23.12 14.93 23.99
C PRO A 491 -23.24 14.35 22.56
N ASN A 492 -23.42 15.17 21.52
CA ASN A 492 -23.46 14.79 20.11
C ASN A 492 -22.10 15.00 19.41
N THR A 493 -21.02 14.68 20.10
CA THR A 493 -19.67 14.78 19.52
C THR A 493 -19.34 13.60 18.60
N VAL A 494 -18.87 13.94 17.41
CA VAL A 494 -18.29 13.04 16.39
C VAL A 494 -16.82 13.41 16.25
N VAL A 495 -15.94 12.40 16.15
CA VAL A 495 -14.51 12.62 15.89
C VAL A 495 -14.16 12.11 14.50
N VAL A 496 -13.39 12.90 13.74
CA VAL A 496 -12.77 12.49 12.48
C VAL A 496 -11.26 12.45 12.69
N LEU A 497 -10.64 11.34 12.34
CA LEU A 497 -9.21 11.09 12.53
C LEU A 497 -8.47 11.11 11.19
N ASP A 498 -7.66 12.14 11.00
CA ASP A 498 -6.77 12.31 9.86
C ASP A 498 -5.37 11.82 10.24
N THR A 499 -5.23 10.51 10.39
CA THR A 499 -4.03 9.88 10.97
C THR A 499 -3.48 8.75 10.12
N GLY A 500 -2.15 8.65 10.02
CA GLY A 500 -1.47 7.69 9.14
C GLY A 500 -1.53 6.22 9.60
N GLY A 501 -1.94 5.99 10.84
CA GLY A 501 -2.03 4.66 11.42
C GLY A 501 -2.88 4.61 12.69
N PRO A 502 -2.84 3.48 13.44
CA PRO A 502 -3.64 3.32 14.64
C PRO A 502 -3.33 4.36 15.71
N MET A 503 -4.37 4.83 16.42
CA MET A 503 -4.27 5.71 17.59
C MET A 503 -5.01 5.13 18.80
N LEU A 504 -4.55 5.47 20.00
CA LEU A 504 -5.29 5.24 21.24
C LEU A 504 -6.43 6.25 21.35
N MET A 505 -7.54 5.84 21.96
CA MET A 505 -8.75 6.66 22.09
C MET A 505 -9.27 6.61 23.54
N PRO A 506 -8.58 7.22 24.52
CA PRO A 506 -9.03 7.22 25.92
C PRO A 506 -10.41 7.88 26.09
N TRP A 507 -10.73 8.83 25.23
CA TRP A 507 -12.01 9.55 25.16
C TRP A 507 -13.13 8.79 24.44
N LEU A 508 -12.88 7.60 23.87
CA LEU A 508 -13.83 6.90 23.00
C LEU A 508 -15.20 6.72 23.64
N ALA A 509 -15.30 6.50 24.95
CA ALA A 509 -16.57 6.32 25.65
C ALA A 509 -17.44 7.60 25.68
N LYS A 510 -16.82 8.78 25.62
CA LYS A 510 -17.45 10.10 25.77
C LYS A 510 -18.07 10.63 24.48
N VAL A 511 -17.61 10.16 23.31
CA VAL A 511 -18.12 10.60 21.99
C VAL A 511 -19.17 9.64 21.43
N LYS A 512 -20.01 10.09 20.48
CA LYS A 512 -21.03 9.24 19.83
C LYS A 512 -20.58 8.67 18.49
N GLY A 513 -19.76 9.40 17.73
CA GLY A 513 -19.28 8.98 16.40
C GLY A 513 -17.75 9.02 16.30
N VAL A 514 -17.16 8.11 15.54
CA VAL A 514 -15.74 8.15 15.15
C VAL A 514 -15.58 7.66 13.72
N LEU A 515 -14.97 8.48 12.86
CA LEU A 515 -14.53 8.17 11.51
C LEU A 515 -13.00 8.17 11.46
N GLN A 516 -12.40 7.15 10.85
CA GLN A 516 -10.99 7.13 10.49
C GLN A 516 -10.87 7.48 9.01
N ALA A 517 -10.45 8.71 8.71
CA ALA A 517 -10.29 9.23 7.35
C ALA A 517 -8.88 9.01 6.78
N TRP A 518 -7.91 8.68 7.64
CA TRP A 518 -6.51 8.45 7.28
C TRP A 518 -5.83 9.73 6.79
N PHE A 519 -5.03 9.70 5.72
CA PHE A 519 -4.68 10.91 4.99
C PHE A 519 -5.53 10.94 3.71
N PRO A 520 -6.57 11.79 3.67
CA PRO A 520 -7.73 11.64 2.77
C PRO A 520 -7.53 12.18 1.34
N GLY A 521 -6.37 12.76 1.01
CA GLY A 521 -6.11 13.37 -0.30
C GLY A 521 -6.83 14.71 -0.48
N GLN A 522 -6.73 15.28 -1.69
CA GLN A 522 -7.19 16.65 -1.97
C GLN A 522 -8.72 16.85 -1.85
N GLU A 523 -9.50 15.79 -1.88
CA GLU A 523 -10.97 15.83 -1.85
C GLU A 523 -11.55 15.54 -0.44
N ASP A 524 -10.73 15.65 0.60
CA ASP A 524 -11.09 15.40 2.00
C ASP A 524 -12.45 15.98 2.39
N GLY A 525 -12.58 17.30 2.30
CA GLY A 525 -13.77 17.98 2.77
C GLY A 525 -15.05 17.54 2.06
N ASN A 526 -14.96 17.23 0.77
CA ASN A 526 -16.07 16.71 0.00
C ASN A 526 -16.44 15.28 0.41
N ALA A 527 -15.44 14.43 0.62
CA ALA A 527 -15.62 13.04 1.03
C ALA A 527 -16.20 12.95 2.45
N ILE A 528 -15.62 13.68 3.42
CA ILE A 528 -16.06 13.64 4.80
C ILE A 528 -17.46 14.23 4.95
N ALA A 529 -17.80 15.30 4.21
CA ALA A 529 -19.15 15.84 4.19
C ALA A 529 -20.16 14.80 3.67
N ALA A 530 -19.88 14.14 2.54
CA ALA A 530 -20.77 13.12 1.99
C ALA A 530 -21.04 11.97 2.97
N LEU A 531 -20.03 11.57 3.76
CA LEU A 531 -20.16 10.56 4.79
C LEU A 531 -20.91 11.06 6.02
N LEU A 532 -20.61 12.27 6.51
CA LEU A 532 -21.27 12.86 7.69
C LEU A 532 -22.77 13.02 7.45
N PHE A 533 -23.18 13.48 6.27
CA PHE A 533 -24.59 13.70 5.91
C PHE A 533 -25.29 12.44 5.36
N GLY A 534 -24.54 11.37 5.09
CA GLY A 534 -25.08 10.10 4.63
C GLY A 534 -25.53 10.08 3.17
N ASP A 535 -25.00 11.00 2.36
CA ASP A 535 -25.03 10.92 0.90
C ASP A 535 -24.28 9.66 0.44
N VAL A 536 -23.18 9.35 1.15
CA VAL A 536 -22.44 8.09 1.04
C VAL A 536 -22.56 7.30 2.33
N ASN A 537 -22.73 5.99 2.19
CA ASN A 537 -22.72 5.06 3.31
C ASN A 537 -21.27 4.55 3.56
N PRO A 538 -20.68 4.79 4.75
CA PRO A 538 -19.37 4.27 5.09
C PRO A 538 -19.27 2.76 4.86
N SER A 539 -18.20 2.35 4.19
CA SER A 539 -17.97 0.94 3.86
C SER A 539 -16.52 0.49 3.95
N GLY A 540 -15.60 1.39 4.31
CA GLY A 540 -14.22 1.06 4.57
C GLY A 540 -14.07 0.05 5.71
N LYS A 541 -12.98 -0.73 5.69
CA LYS A 541 -12.60 -1.70 6.71
C LYS A 541 -11.13 -1.52 7.08
N LEU A 542 -10.81 -1.62 8.37
CA LEU A 542 -9.46 -1.44 8.87
C LEU A 542 -8.47 -2.47 8.29
N PRO A 543 -7.36 -2.04 7.66
CA PRO A 543 -6.29 -2.92 7.21
C PRO A 543 -5.24 -3.19 8.30
N GLN A 544 -5.44 -2.63 9.51
CA GLN A 544 -4.58 -2.80 10.68
C GLN A 544 -5.41 -2.93 11.97
N THR A 545 -4.83 -3.53 12.99
CA THR A 545 -5.47 -3.65 14.31
C THR A 545 -5.15 -2.46 15.21
N PHE A 546 -6.18 -1.85 15.81
CA PHE A 546 -6.02 -0.73 16.74
C PHE A 546 -5.88 -1.25 18.18
N PRO A 547 -4.77 -0.97 18.88
CA PRO A 547 -4.58 -1.39 20.26
C PRO A 547 -5.51 -0.64 21.23
N LYS A 548 -5.80 -1.22 22.39
CA LYS A 548 -6.43 -0.47 23.50
C LYS A 548 -5.41 0.26 24.35
N SER A 549 -4.18 -0.23 24.37
CA SER A 549 -3.07 0.33 25.14
C SER A 549 -1.73 -0.03 24.48
N MET A 550 -0.68 0.73 24.82
CA MET A 550 0.69 0.40 24.40
C MET A 550 1.14 -1.00 24.87
N ALA A 551 0.62 -1.48 26.00
CA ALA A 551 0.94 -2.81 26.54
C ALA A 551 0.43 -3.98 25.68
N ASP A 552 -0.54 -3.72 24.79
CA ASP A 552 -1.14 -4.73 23.92
C ASP A 552 -0.29 -5.04 22.69
N LEU A 553 0.71 -4.21 22.38
CA LEU A 553 1.50 -4.28 21.17
C LEU A 553 2.38 -5.55 21.07
N PRO A 554 2.64 -6.08 19.86
CA PRO A 554 3.52 -7.23 19.66
C PRO A 554 5.01 -6.93 19.87
N VAL A 555 5.42 -5.68 19.62
CA VAL A 555 6.79 -5.19 19.77
C VAL A 555 6.90 -4.56 21.16
N LYS A 556 7.63 -5.23 22.08
CA LYS A 556 7.65 -4.87 23.50
C LYS A 556 9.04 -4.59 24.07
N THR A 557 10.10 -4.94 23.33
CA THR A 557 11.47 -4.92 23.85
C THR A 557 12.38 -4.12 22.95
N LYS A 558 13.46 -3.55 23.53
CA LYS A 558 14.52 -2.86 22.77
C LYS A 558 15.13 -3.74 21.67
N SER A 559 15.20 -5.05 21.92
CA SER A 559 15.67 -6.03 20.92
C SER A 559 14.74 -6.14 19.71
N GLN A 560 13.43 -5.96 19.87
CA GLN A 560 12.49 -5.96 18.73
C GLN A 560 12.43 -4.62 18.00
N TYR A 561 12.65 -3.52 18.72
CA TYR A 561 12.68 -2.14 18.19
C TYR A 561 13.30 -1.17 19.22
N PRO A 562 14.20 -0.25 18.81
CA PRO A 562 14.77 -0.10 17.46
C PRO A 562 15.93 -1.08 17.18
N GLY A 563 16.18 -2.02 18.10
CA GLY A 563 17.29 -2.95 18.04
C GLY A 563 18.35 -2.69 19.10
N VAL A 564 19.24 -3.67 19.29
CA VAL A 564 20.38 -3.57 20.23
C VAL A 564 21.68 -3.66 19.43
N ASN A 565 22.63 -2.79 19.74
CA ASN A 565 23.91 -2.75 19.04
C ASN A 565 24.72 -4.04 19.28
N ASP A 566 25.31 -4.56 18.20
CA ASP A 566 26.37 -5.56 18.28
C ASP A 566 27.70 -4.90 18.72
N LYS A 567 28.76 -5.71 18.79
CA LYS A 567 30.11 -5.25 19.13
C LYS A 567 30.70 -4.22 18.15
N ASN A 568 30.13 -4.08 16.96
CA ASN A 568 30.55 -3.15 15.92
C ASN A 568 29.65 -1.90 15.86
N GLY A 569 28.70 -1.76 16.80
CA GLY A 569 27.76 -0.64 16.84
C GLY A 569 26.59 -0.75 15.85
N ILE A 570 26.39 -1.90 15.20
CA ILE A 570 25.27 -2.12 14.28
C ILE A 570 24.04 -2.50 15.10
N PRO A 571 22.91 -1.78 15.03
CA PRO A 571 21.70 -2.18 15.75
C PRO A 571 21.04 -3.39 15.10
N HIS A 572 20.66 -4.38 15.91
CA HIS A 572 19.93 -5.58 15.49
C HIS A 572 18.52 -5.60 16.04
N ALA A 573 17.53 -5.45 15.15
CA ALA A 573 16.11 -5.60 15.44
C ALA A 573 15.67 -7.05 15.16
N VAL A 574 15.43 -7.81 16.23
CA VAL A 574 15.05 -9.23 16.17
C VAL A 574 13.52 -9.35 16.13
N TYR A 575 12.99 -10.01 15.10
CA TYR A 575 11.55 -10.16 14.88
C TYR A 575 11.02 -11.37 15.67
N SER A 576 11.12 -11.30 16.99
CA SER A 576 10.86 -12.40 17.92
C SER A 576 9.38 -12.75 18.09
N GLU A 577 8.47 -11.88 17.63
CA GLU A 577 7.04 -12.16 17.50
C GLU A 577 6.73 -13.18 16.39
N LYS A 578 7.67 -13.44 15.48
CA LYS A 578 7.56 -14.44 14.40
C LYS A 578 6.29 -14.23 13.57
N LEU A 579 5.49 -15.28 13.35
CA LEU A 579 4.23 -15.23 12.60
C LEU A 579 3.13 -14.39 13.28
N ARG A 580 3.34 -13.89 14.50
CA ARG A 580 2.33 -13.17 15.28
C ARG A 580 2.43 -11.67 15.04
N VAL A 581 2.15 -11.24 13.81
CA VAL A 581 2.11 -9.83 13.39
C VAL A 581 0.66 -9.38 13.18
N GLY A 582 0.31 -8.17 13.63
CA GLY A 582 -1.04 -7.63 13.52
C GLY A 582 -2.08 -8.47 14.29
N TYR A 583 -3.28 -8.66 13.73
CA TYR A 583 -4.37 -9.43 14.36
C TYR A 583 -3.97 -10.86 14.75
N ARG A 584 -2.96 -11.44 14.10
CA ARG A 584 -2.40 -12.76 14.45
C ARG A 584 -1.84 -12.76 15.87
N TRP A 585 -1.21 -11.66 16.31
CA TRP A 585 -0.77 -11.45 17.68
C TRP A 585 -1.95 -11.42 18.65
N TYR A 586 -2.92 -10.54 18.38
CA TYR A 586 -4.08 -10.35 19.24
C TYR A 586 -4.92 -11.63 19.38
N ASP A 587 -5.02 -12.42 18.32
CA ASP A 587 -5.67 -13.73 18.36
C ASP A 587 -4.88 -14.73 19.19
N ALA A 588 -3.57 -14.86 18.97
CA ALA A 588 -2.71 -15.80 19.66
C ALA A 588 -2.61 -15.50 21.18
N MET A 589 -2.57 -14.22 21.53
CA MET A 589 -2.46 -13.75 22.92
C MET A 589 -3.83 -13.54 23.59
N ARG A 590 -4.93 -13.78 22.87
CA ARG A 590 -6.31 -13.55 23.36
C ARG A 590 -6.55 -12.12 23.86
N ILE A 591 -5.87 -11.15 23.26
CA ILE A 591 -6.03 -9.73 23.56
C ILE A 591 -7.22 -9.20 22.74
N ARG A 592 -8.15 -8.49 23.38
CA ARG A 592 -9.23 -7.79 22.69
C ARG A 592 -8.73 -6.41 22.25
N PRO A 593 -8.51 -6.17 20.95
CA PRO A 593 -8.11 -4.85 20.45
C PRO A 593 -9.23 -3.81 20.65
N LEU A 594 -8.89 -2.53 20.45
CA LEU A 594 -9.88 -1.45 20.43
C LEU A 594 -10.78 -1.62 19.22
N PHE A 595 -10.16 -1.73 18.04
CA PHE A 595 -10.82 -2.13 16.79
C PHE A 595 -9.99 -3.20 16.09
N PRO A 596 -10.61 -4.34 15.70
CA PRO A 596 -9.88 -5.44 15.10
C PRO A 596 -9.66 -5.24 13.60
N PHE A 597 -8.63 -5.91 13.04
CA PHE A 597 -8.44 -6.01 11.59
C PHE A 597 -9.73 -6.42 10.85
N GLY A 598 -9.98 -5.76 9.71
CA GLY A 598 -11.15 -5.93 8.87
C GLY A 598 -12.44 -5.34 9.43
N PHE A 599 -12.38 -4.55 10.51
CA PHE A 599 -13.56 -3.91 11.10
C PHE A 599 -13.94 -2.61 10.40
N GLY A 600 -15.25 -2.34 10.32
CA GLY A 600 -15.82 -1.07 9.88
C GLY A 600 -17.34 -1.16 9.89
N LEU A 601 -17.98 -0.16 10.50
CA LEU A 601 -19.43 -0.04 10.58
C LEU A 601 -20.00 0.53 9.27
N SER A 602 -21.33 0.52 9.17
CA SER A 602 -22.10 1.05 8.05
C SER A 602 -23.39 1.70 8.59
N TYR A 603 -24.00 2.58 7.80
CA TYR A 603 -25.37 3.08 8.03
C TYR A 603 -26.46 2.07 7.69
N THR A 604 -26.08 0.89 7.21
CA THR A 604 -26.99 -0.26 7.06
C THR A 604 -26.44 -1.49 7.78
N THR A 605 -27.21 -2.57 7.80
CA THR A 605 -26.80 -3.84 8.40
C THR A 605 -26.74 -4.94 7.35
N PHE A 606 -25.86 -5.91 7.56
CA PHE A 606 -25.71 -7.06 6.67
C PHE A 606 -25.76 -8.38 7.44
N ALA A 607 -26.26 -9.42 6.77
CA ALA A 607 -26.24 -10.78 7.27
C ALA A 607 -25.49 -11.71 6.31
N ILE A 608 -24.58 -12.51 6.85
CA ILE A 608 -23.88 -13.58 6.12
C ILE A 608 -24.51 -14.93 6.49
N ARG A 609 -24.98 -15.68 5.49
CA ARG A 609 -25.74 -16.93 5.67
C ARG A 609 -25.30 -18.02 4.69
N HIS A 610 -25.82 -19.22 4.89
CA HIS A 610 -25.69 -20.37 3.97
C HIS A 610 -24.26 -20.71 3.53
N LEU A 611 -23.32 -20.75 4.48
CA LEU A 611 -21.96 -21.19 4.20
C LEU A 611 -21.94 -22.64 3.68
N SER A 612 -21.35 -22.83 2.51
CA SER A 612 -21.04 -24.14 1.94
C SER A 612 -19.61 -24.18 1.40
N LEU A 613 -18.99 -25.34 1.50
CA LEU A 613 -17.62 -25.60 1.05
C LEU A 613 -17.66 -26.71 0.02
N LYS A 614 -17.00 -26.51 -1.13
CA LYS A 614 -16.86 -27.54 -2.16
C LYS A 614 -15.40 -27.62 -2.61
N PRO A 615 -14.84 -28.81 -2.86
CA PRO A 615 -13.56 -28.91 -3.57
C PRO A 615 -13.63 -28.16 -4.91
N ALA A 616 -12.53 -27.56 -5.34
CA ALA A 616 -12.49 -26.77 -6.58
C ALA A 616 -12.52 -27.61 -7.88
N GLY A 617 -12.87 -28.90 -7.78
CA GLY A 617 -12.88 -29.88 -8.85
C GLY A 617 -12.55 -31.28 -8.34
N HIS A 618 -12.56 -32.28 -9.23
CA HIS A 618 -12.09 -33.63 -8.92
C HIS A 618 -10.59 -33.61 -8.59
N ASN A 619 -10.18 -34.25 -7.50
CA ASN A 619 -8.80 -34.27 -6.99
C ASN A 619 -8.18 -32.88 -6.69
N ALA A 620 -9.01 -31.83 -6.56
CA ALA A 620 -8.53 -30.48 -6.33
C ALA A 620 -7.83 -30.33 -4.98
N THR A 621 -6.66 -29.69 -4.95
CA THR A 621 -5.94 -29.31 -3.72
C THR A 621 -6.42 -27.97 -3.14
N GLY A 622 -7.60 -27.52 -3.55
CA GLY A 622 -8.22 -26.25 -3.20
C GLY A 622 -9.73 -26.40 -3.08
N ALA A 623 -10.40 -25.35 -2.61
CA ALA A 623 -11.83 -25.34 -2.36
C ALA A 623 -12.47 -24.02 -2.80
N THR A 624 -13.78 -24.04 -3.06
CA THR A 624 -14.61 -22.85 -3.21
C THR A 624 -15.46 -22.68 -1.95
N VAL A 625 -15.41 -21.48 -1.38
CA VAL A 625 -16.23 -21.04 -0.26
C VAL A 625 -17.42 -20.26 -0.81
N ARG A 626 -18.64 -20.75 -0.59
CA ARG A 626 -19.88 -20.07 -1.03
C ARG A 626 -20.73 -19.68 0.15
N PHE A 627 -21.33 -18.50 0.11
CA PHE A 627 -22.24 -17.98 1.13
C PHE A 627 -23.07 -16.84 0.55
N ASP A 628 -24.16 -16.49 1.21
CA ASP A 628 -25.01 -15.36 0.82
C ASP A 628 -24.76 -14.16 1.72
N VAL A 629 -24.78 -12.97 1.12
CA VAL A 629 -24.77 -11.69 1.83
C VAL A 629 -26.05 -10.95 1.53
N ALA A 630 -26.76 -10.54 2.59
CA ALA A 630 -28.00 -9.79 2.50
C ALA A 630 -27.84 -8.43 3.17
N ASN A 631 -28.29 -7.37 2.53
CA ASN A 631 -28.49 -6.08 3.18
C ASN A 631 -29.83 -6.13 3.93
N THR A 632 -29.77 -6.13 5.26
CA THR A 632 -30.92 -6.26 6.15
C THR A 632 -31.38 -4.92 6.74
N GLY A 633 -30.72 -3.81 6.40
CA GLY A 633 -31.14 -2.48 6.81
C GLY A 633 -31.91 -1.73 5.73
N HIS A 634 -32.04 -0.41 5.94
CA HIS A 634 -32.89 0.48 5.13
C HIS A 634 -32.12 1.37 4.16
N ARG A 635 -30.78 1.32 4.18
CA ARG A 635 -29.91 2.11 3.29
C ARG A 635 -29.11 1.20 2.36
N ALA A 636 -28.86 1.65 1.14
CA ALA A 636 -27.89 0.98 0.27
C ALA A 636 -26.50 1.07 0.89
N GLY A 637 -25.64 0.08 0.62
CA GLY A 637 -24.28 0.08 1.13
C GLY A 637 -23.48 -1.10 0.61
N ALA A 638 -22.17 -1.07 0.88
CA ALA A 638 -21.27 -2.17 0.59
C ALA A 638 -20.82 -2.89 1.85
N GLU A 639 -20.68 -4.22 1.76
CA GLU A 639 -20.07 -5.08 2.77
C GLU A 639 -18.85 -5.79 2.18
N VAL A 640 -17.90 -6.14 3.04
CA VAL A 640 -16.69 -6.87 2.70
C VAL A 640 -16.64 -8.19 3.49
N PRO A 641 -17.24 -9.27 2.97
CA PRO A 641 -17.08 -10.59 3.57
C PRO A 641 -15.64 -11.07 3.49
N GLN A 642 -15.11 -11.51 4.63
CA GLN A 642 -13.73 -11.94 4.81
C GLN A 642 -13.69 -13.42 5.15
N VAL A 643 -12.84 -14.16 4.43
CA VAL A 643 -12.64 -15.60 4.62
C VAL A 643 -11.29 -15.85 5.28
N TYR A 644 -11.34 -16.44 6.47
CA TYR A 644 -10.17 -16.82 7.25
C TYR A 644 -10.02 -18.34 7.31
N VAL A 645 -8.77 -18.82 7.32
CA VAL A 645 -8.43 -20.23 7.50
C VAL A 645 -7.65 -20.42 8.80
N GLY A 646 -8.17 -21.26 9.68
CA GLY A 646 -7.48 -21.79 10.86
C GLY A 646 -6.85 -23.14 10.53
N PHE A 647 -5.57 -23.29 10.83
CA PHE A 647 -4.78 -24.47 10.50
C PHE A 647 -4.78 -25.50 11.65
N PRO A 648 -4.43 -26.76 11.39
CA PRO A 648 -4.20 -27.74 12.45
C PRO A 648 -3.12 -27.25 13.43
N ALA A 649 -3.31 -27.45 14.74
CA ALA A 649 -2.37 -26.97 15.76
C ALA A 649 -0.93 -27.48 15.55
N SER A 650 -0.76 -28.66 14.96
CA SER A 650 0.54 -29.26 14.64
C SER A 650 1.40 -28.46 13.67
N THR A 651 0.82 -27.51 12.92
CA THR A 651 1.59 -26.63 12.04
C THR A 651 2.24 -25.48 12.79
N GLY A 652 1.74 -25.11 13.98
CA GLY A 652 2.21 -23.94 14.72
C GLY A 652 1.83 -22.59 14.07
N GLU A 653 0.85 -22.58 13.18
CA GLU A 653 0.32 -21.37 12.56
C GLU A 653 -0.46 -20.49 13.55
N PRO A 654 -0.60 -19.18 13.27
CA PRO A 654 -1.55 -18.33 13.98
C PRO A 654 -2.98 -18.89 13.95
N PRO A 655 -3.83 -18.54 14.94
CA PRO A 655 -5.17 -19.14 15.06
C PRO A 655 -6.03 -19.06 13.80
N LYS A 656 -5.85 -17.99 13.02
CA LYS A 656 -6.48 -17.81 11.71
C LYS A 656 -5.68 -16.87 10.82
N GLN A 657 -5.86 -17.01 9.51
CA GLN A 657 -5.25 -16.16 8.49
C GLN A 657 -6.26 -15.79 7.42
N LEU A 658 -6.30 -14.52 6.99
CA LEU A 658 -7.10 -14.08 5.85
C LEU A 658 -6.61 -14.79 4.58
N LYS A 659 -7.53 -15.35 3.79
CA LYS A 659 -7.20 -16.06 2.53
C LYS A 659 -8.08 -15.67 1.35
N ALA A 660 -9.19 -14.97 1.57
CA ALA A 660 -9.99 -14.38 0.51
C ALA A 660 -10.91 -13.29 1.08
N TYR A 661 -11.33 -12.36 0.23
CA TYR A 661 -12.38 -11.38 0.51
C TYR A 661 -13.05 -10.97 -0.80
N ALA A 662 -14.21 -10.35 -0.71
CA ALA A 662 -14.83 -9.63 -1.82
C ALA A 662 -15.59 -8.44 -1.27
N ARG A 663 -15.70 -7.37 -2.06
CA ARG A 663 -16.62 -6.27 -1.78
C ARG A 663 -17.93 -6.47 -2.52
N VAL A 664 -19.05 -6.21 -1.85
CA VAL A 664 -20.39 -6.42 -2.39
C VAL A 664 -21.28 -5.24 -2.05
N PHE A 665 -21.69 -4.48 -3.07
CA PHE A 665 -22.73 -3.46 -2.95
C PHE A 665 -24.13 -4.09 -3.03
N LEU A 666 -25.04 -3.65 -2.16
CA LEU A 666 -26.42 -4.13 -2.10
C LEU A 666 -27.38 -2.98 -1.78
N ALA A 667 -28.45 -2.87 -2.57
CA ALA A 667 -29.63 -2.09 -2.19
C ALA A 667 -30.35 -2.72 -0.98
N PRO A 668 -31.18 -1.97 -0.23
CA PRO A 668 -31.94 -2.48 0.91
C PRO A 668 -32.74 -3.74 0.59
N GLY A 669 -32.69 -4.75 1.48
CA GLY A 669 -33.39 -6.02 1.33
C GLY A 669 -32.84 -6.95 0.24
N LYS A 670 -31.85 -6.53 -0.56
CA LYS A 670 -31.26 -7.38 -1.61
C LYS A 670 -30.21 -8.32 -1.02
N SER A 671 -30.07 -9.48 -1.67
CA SER A 671 -29.07 -10.49 -1.34
C SER A 671 -28.25 -10.87 -2.57
N ARG A 672 -26.99 -11.24 -2.37
CA ARG A 672 -26.10 -11.77 -3.40
C ARG A 672 -25.36 -12.99 -2.88
N SER A 673 -25.30 -14.04 -3.72
CA SER A 673 -24.44 -15.19 -3.46
C SER A 673 -23.00 -14.88 -3.87
N VAL A 674 -22.06 -15.15 -2.98
CA VAL A 674 -20.63 -14.90 -3.15
C VAL A 674 -19.90 -16.23 -3.21
N ALA A 675 -18.94 -16.36 -4.12
CA ALA A 675 -18.09 -17.53 -4.27
C ALA A 675 -16.63 -17.10 -4.31
N LEU A 676 -15.82 -17.60 -3.36
CA LEU A 676 -14.40 -17.26 -3.23
C LEU A 676 -13.54 -18.53 -3.30
N GLY A 677 -12.46 -18.46 -4.08
CA GLY A 677 -11.51 -19.56 -4.23
C GLY A 677 -10.47 -19.59 -3.10
N LEU A 678 -10.20 -20.79 -2.59
CA LEU A 678 -9.06 -21.11 -1.75
C LEU A 678 -8.17 -22.08 -2.53
N ASN A 679 -7.02 -21.60 -2.99
CA ASN A 679 -6.06 -22.44 -3.71
C ASN A 679 -5.22 -23.26 -2.72
N ARG A 680 -4.29 -24.07 -3.25
CA ARG A 680 -3.41 -24.89 -2.41
C ARG A 680 -2.59 -24.08 -1.39
N ARG A 681 -2.19 -22.85 -1.75
CA ARG A 681 -1.43 -21.96 -0.85
C ARG A 681 -2.27 -21.44 0.31
N SER A 682 -3.61 -21.45 0.20
CA SER A 682 -4.50 -21.13 1.31
C SER A 682 -4.40 -22.11 2.49
N PHE A 683 -3.92 -23.33 2.24
CA PHE A 683 -3.76 -24.40 3.24
C PHE A 683 -2.28 -24.75 3.52
N ALA A 684 -1.35 -24.05 2.87
CA ALA A 684 0.08 -24.34 2.97
C ALA A 684 0.77 -23.45 4.02
N HIS A 685 1.76 -24.03 4.68
CA HIS A 685 2.72 -23.34 5.55
C HIS A 685 4.15 -23.56 5.03
N TRP A 686 5.09 -22.75 5.48
CA TRP A 686 6.50 -22.94 5.15
C TRP A 686 7.15 -23.97 6.06
N SER A 687 7.65 -25.06 5.46
CA SER A 687 8.38 -26.10 6.17
C SER A 687 9.89 -25.85 6.09
N LEU A 688 10.53 -25.64 7.24
CA LEU A 688 11.98 -25.49 7.35
C LEU A 688 12.71 -26.76 6.88
N ALA A 689 12.25 -27.95 7.28
CA ALA A 689 12.84 -29.21 6.88
C ALA A 689 12.83 -29.45 5.35
N ALA A 690 11.82 -28.91 4.65
CA ALA A 690 11.71 -29.04 3.20
C ALA A 690 12.23 -27.81 2.42
N HIS A 691 12.60 -26.72 3.10
CA HIS A 691 12.82 -25.39 2.53
C HIS A 691 11.74 -24.99 1.49
N GLY A 692 10.47 -25.23 1.84
CA GLY A 692 9.35 -24.93 0.94
C GLY A 692 7.96 -25.18 1.48
N TRP A 693 6.97 -24.77 0.67
CA TRP A 693 5.54 -24.81 1.02
C TRP A 693 5.01 -26.24 1.11
N ARG A 694 4.36 -26.55 2.24
CA ARG A 694 3.72 -27.84 2.51
C ARG A 694 2.30 -27.67 3.01
N VAL A 695 1.44 -28.60 2.64
CA VAL A 695 0.09 -28.72 3.19
C VAL A 695 0.12 -29.92 4.14
N SER A 696 -0.14 -29.68 5.42
CA SER A 696 -0.17 -30.76 6.42
C SER A 696 -1.53 -31.43 6.40
N PRO A 697 -1.61 -32.77 6.49
CA PRO A 697 -2.87 -33.43 6.72
C PRO A 697 -3.53 -32.93 8.01
N GLY A 698 -4.84 -32.71 8.00
CA GLY A 698 -5.58 -32.31 9.19
C GLY A 698 -6.90 -31.61 8.91
N CYS A 699 -7.51 -31.11 9.99
CA CYS A 699 -8.78 -30.40 9.96
C CYS A 699 -8.55 -28.89 9.93
N TYR A 700 -8.93 -28.26 8.83
CA TYR A 700 -8.80 -26.82 8.62
C TYR A 700 -10.15 -26.15 8.83
N ARG A 701 -10.17 -25.05 9.58
CA ARG A 701 -11.39 -24.29 9.85
C ARG A 701 -11.51 -23.14 8.87
N VAL A 702 -12.56 -23.12 8.06
CA VAL A 702 -12.90 -21.99 7.20
C VAL A 702 -13.94 -21.15 7.92
N MET A 703 -13.64 -19.87 8.12
CA MET A 703 -14.47 -18.92 8.86
C MET A 703 -14.81 -17.76 7.92
N VAL A 704 -16.08 -17.35 7.89
CA VAL A 704 -16.56 -16.20 7.11
C VAL A 704 -17.20 -15.20 8.05
N GLY A 705 -16.80 -13.93 7.94
CA GLY A 705 -17.27 -12.85 8.78
C GLY A 705 -17.18 -11.48 8.11
N SER A 706 -17.60 -10.44 8.82
CA SER A 706 -17.48 -9.03 8.41
C SER A 706 -16.27 -8.31 9.04
N SER A 707 -15.53 -9.01 9.91
CA SER A 707 -14.21 -8.62 10.43
C SER A 707 -13.50 -9.85 11.01
N SER A 708 -12.22 -9.72 11.38
CA SER A 708 -11.48 -10.78 12.07
C SER A 708 -12.07 -11.18 13.43
N ARG A 709 -12.96 -10.38 14.02
CA ARG A 709 -13.65 -10.71 15.29
C ARG A 709 -15.16 -10.86 15.16
N ALA A 710 -15.74 -10.59 14.00
CA ALA A 710 -17.16 -10.76 13.70
C ALA A 710 -17.38 -11.95 12.74
N ILE A 711 -17.03 -13.15 13.20
CA ILE A 711 -17.21 -14.39 12.42
C ILE A 711 -18.68 -14.82 12.47
N ALA A 712 -19.34 -14.81 11.31
CA ALA A 712 -20.76 -15.15 11.19
C ALA A 712 -20.98 -16.65 10.97
N ARG A 713 -20.12 -17.31 10.19
CA ARG A 713 -20.24 -18.73 9.85
C ARG A 713 -18.87 -19.41 9.84
N GLN A 714 -18.85 -20.69 10.17
CA GLN A 714 -17.64 -21.50 10.08
C GLN A 714 -17.98 -22.94 9.67
N ALA A 715 -17.04 -23.59 9.00
CA ALA A 715 -17.12 -24.99 8.62
C ALA A 715 -15.71 -25.59 8.54
N VAL A 716 -15.62 -26.92 8.54
CA VAL A 716 -14.33 -27.64 8.50
C VAL A 716 -14.11 -28.22 7.10
N ILE A 717 -12.88 -28.09 6.61
CA ILE A 717 -12.34 -28.86 5.47
C ILE A 717 -11.35 -29.87 6.02
N ALA A 718 -11.55 -31.14 5.66
CA ALA A 718 -10.57 -32.18 5.90
C ALA A 718 -9.55 -32.20 4.75
N VAL A 719 -8.26 -32.11 5.08
CA VAL A 719 -7.17 -32.15 4.12
C VAL A 719 -6.36 -33.41 4.36
N GLY A 720 -6.48 -34.41 3.49
CA GLY A 720 -5.77 -35.70 3.61
C GLY A 720 -5.91 -36.40 4.97
N ALA A 721 -6.98 -36.12 5.71
CA ALA A 721 -7.27 -36.62 7.05
C ALA A 721 -8.77 -36.89 7.19
N HIS A 722 -9.16 -37.59 8.25
CA HIS A 722 -10.56 -37.76 8.64
C HIS A 722 -10.94 -36.75 9.72
N CYS A 723 -12.03 -36.01 9.52
CA CYS A 723 -12.53 -35.01 10.46
C CYS A 723 -14.04 -35.17 10.62
N ALA A 724 -14.52 -35.47 11.83
CA ALA A 724 -15.91 -35.84 12.11
C ALA A 724 -16.97 -34.85 11.56
N ASN A 725 -16.64 -33.55 11.48
CA ASN A 725 -17.55 -32.50 11.04
C ASN A 725 -17.11 -31.81 9.72
N ALA A 726 -16.31 -32.48 8.89
CA ALA A 726 -15.87 -31.92 7.63
C ALA A 726 -17.03 -31.76 6.63
N ARG A 727 -17.19 -30.56 6.10
CA ARG A 727 -18.15 -30.23 5.03
C ARG A 727 -17.56 -30.40 3.63
N ALA A 728 -16.25 -30.54 3.53
CA ALA A 728 -15.54 -30.85 2.30
C ALA A 728 -14.24 -31.63 2.60
N HIS A 729 -13.80 -32.43 1.63
CA HIS A 729 -12.57 -33.21 1.70
C HIS A 729 -11.69 -32.86 0.49
N ILE A 730 -10.42 -32.56 0.73
CA ILE A 730 -9.42 -32.38 -0.32
C ILE A 730 -8.20 -33.26 -0.02
N PRO A 731 -7.52 -33.81 -1.03
CA PRO A 731 -6.28 -34.54 -0.82
C PRO A 731 -5.19 -33.61 -0.28
N ALA A 732 -4.30 -34.11 0.59
CA ALA A 732 -3.11 -33.37 1.02
C ALA A 732 -2.12 -33.12 -0.14
N GLY A 733 -2.30 -33.82 -1.28
CA GLY A 733 -1.44 -33.78 -2.45
C GLY A 733 -0.10 -34.51 -2.22
N ARG A 734 0.14 -35.61 -2.95
CA ARG A 734 1.45 -36.29 -2.96
C ARG A 734 2.38 -35.59 -3.97
N ALA A 735 2.99 -34.46 -3.62
CA ALA A 735 4.15 -33.92 -4.34
C ALA A 735 4.83 -32.77 -3.59
N ARG A 736 6.16 -32.64 -3.73
CA ARG A 736 6.86 -31.34 -3.60
C ARG A 736 6.13 -30.33 -4.48
N VAL A 737 6.01 -29.08 -4.02
CA VAL A 737 5.72 -27.98 -4.95
C VAL A 737 6.93 -27.88 -5.87
N SER A 738 6.93 -28.60 -7.00
CA SER A 738 7.63 -28.10 -8.17
C SER A 738 6.90 -26.82 -8.58
N HIS A 739 7.66 -25.80 -8.92
CA HIS A 739 7.20 -24.45 -9.22
C HIS A 739 6.36 -24.33 -10.51
N GLN A 740 5.53 -25.31 -10.86
CA GLN A 740 4.89 -25.42 -12.16
C GLN A 740 3.40 -25.79 -12.07
N GLN A 741 2.64 -25.08 -12.92
CA GLN A 741 1.25 -25.27 -13.36
C GLN A 741 0.18 -24.75 -12.37
N GLY A 742 -0.76 -23.87 -12.73
CA GLY A 742 -1.08 -23.19 -13.98
C GLY A 742 -2.46 -22.55 -13.80
N GLU A 743 -2.56 -21.23 -13.89
CA GLU A 743 -3.84 -20.49 -13.85
C GLU A 743 -3.93 -19.44 -14.97
N ASP A 744 -3.14 -19.58 -16.04
CA ASP A 744 -3.37 -18.87 -17.30
C ASP A 744 -4.32 -19.69 -18.18
N ARG A 745 -5.62 -19.51 -17.93
CA ARG A 745 -6.72 -19.58 -18.92
C ARG A 745 -8.02 -19.20 -18.22
N ARG A 746 -8.26 -17.90 -18.13
CA ARG A 746 -9.54 -17.25 -18.45
C ARG A 746 -9.30 -15.77 -18.68
#